data_AF-A0A821ATA0-F1
#
_entry.id   AF-A0A821ATA0-F1
#
_cell.length_a   1.000
_cell.length_b   1.000
_cell.length_c   1.000
_cell.angle_alpha   90.00
_cell.angle_beta   90.00
_cell.angle_gamma   90.00
#
_symmetry.space_group_name_H-M   'P 1'
#
loop_
_entity.id
_entity.type
_entity.pdbx_description
1 polymer ?
#
loop_
_entity_poly.entity_id
_entity_poly.type
_entity_poly.pdbx_seq_one_letter_code
_entity_poly.pdbx_strand_id
1 'polypeptide(L)'
;MFLFTLLLITFSSSFVNGADQNTCTPTSTQKNTSTILSNLRREMQNEGIGIYVIFPDDEHGSEYTQPYDKRRDWITGFSGSAGIAVVSLRTAALWTDSRYFTQAEEQLDCANWLLMRDRNPGVPMLINWLVSEANQTTLPPGTTAVFTTTSWWTSANTALKEIGKQLRPVDDLVNRIWLSERPEQSQNSIVTHEFQYAGETVAQKLNRTTNELKRRGATTTVISALDEIAWLFNLRGSDIPYNPFFKSYAIVHVDYEINQPELFVNLAQLSTSQRPPGVRIFSYSMFWSHLNATATNASISKIWTSAKVSQAIFNLIPNNKLLLPLTNSPVQRTKARKNPVERKGMQDCQIRDAVARMKHLGWLEQQLNDGKSVNETQSSEQLLVYQKQQDKFQFPSFRPISASGDRAAIVHYSAIPATARLITKNGIYLLDAGSQYLDCTTDITRTHHFGTAKDLEKRAYTRVLQGVLDIADAVFPAGTYGRSLDHLGRMHLYRDGMTFGHGYNEDKEDIHGIGHFLSVHEGPQRIASAYSEYEEALADGVFLSDEPGFYKPGDFGIRIEDDMEVILANRSTYDNTQYLRFNTITFVPYERSLIDVTLLTNAQLNTINQYHVKVAQILEPLLIGDDAALNALRTRTAKLDPLSTTTSKPSNKAFISISSSSLITLILILIHLL
;
A
#
# COMPACT_ATOMS: atom_id res chain seq x y z
N MET A 1 -37.74 -26.61 -30.45
CA MET A 1 -37.55 -25.73 -29.27
C MET A 1 -37.68 -26.51 -27.94
N PHE A 2 -37.25 -27.77 -27.90
CA PHE A 2 -37.34 -28.64 -26.71
C PHE A 2 -36.03 -29.43 -26.44
N LEU A 3 -34.96 -29.13 -27.19
CA LEU A 3 -33.63 -29.74 -27.05
C LEU A 3 -32.57 -28.78 -26.47
N PHE A 4 -32.92 -27.50 -26.24
CA PHE A 4 -31.98 -26.52 -25.67
C PHE A 4 -32.05 -26.43 -24.14
N THR A 5 -33.07 -27.01 -23.51
CA THR A 5 -33.28 -26.94 -22.06
C THR A 5 -32.63 -28.07 -21.28
N LEU A 6 -32.16 -29.14 -21.96
CA LEU A 6 -31.52 -30.29 -21.31
C LEU A 6 -29.98 -30.19 -21.25
N LEU A 7 -29.36 -29.25 -21.98
CA LEU A 7 -27.91 -29.05 -21.96
C LEU A 7 -27.43 -28.10 -20.85
N LEU A 8 -28.35 -27.43 -20.14
CA LEU A 8 -28.06 -26.51 -19.04
C LEU A 8 -28.18 -27.16 -17.65
N ILE A 9 -28.64 -28.41 -17.56
CA ILE A 9 -28.85 -29.13 -16.28
C ILE A 9 -27.75 -30.18 -16.03
N THR A 10 -26.83 -30.41 -16.97
CA THR A 10 -25.69 -31.33 -16.79
C THR A 10 -24.32 -30.64 -16.62
N PHE A 11 -24.30 -29.31 -16.47
CA PHE A 11 -23.07 -28.55 -16.15
C PHE A 11 -23.05 -27.92 -14.74
N SER A 12 -24.02 -28.27 -13.88
CA SER A 12 -24.14 -27.70 -12.53
C SER A 12 -23.37 -28.46 -11.44
N SER A 13 -22.47 -29.39 -11.79
CA SER A 13 -21.62 -30.11 -10.83
C SER A 13 -20.11 -29.98 -11.08
N SER A 14 -19.68 -29.08 -11.98
CA SER A 14 -18.28 -29.00 -12.42
C SER A 14 -17.59 -27.65 -12.19
N PHE A 15 -18.27 -26.66 -11.59
CA PHE A 15 -17.70 -25.30 -11.39
C PHE A 15 -17.15 -25.03 -9.98
N VAL A 16 -16.91 -26.07 -9.17
CA VAL A 16 -16.08 -26.00 -7.96
C VAL A 16 -14.80 -26.78 -8.19
N ASN A 17 -14.01 -26.39 -9.19
CA ASN A 17 -12.68 -26.96 -9.43
C ASN A 17 -11.62 -25.88 -9.69
N GLY A 18 -11.92 -24.61 -9.38
CA GLY A 18 -10.96 -23.50 -9.39
C GLY A 18 -10.38 -23.15 -8.02
N ALA A 19 -10.90 -23.74 -6.94
CA ALA A 19 -10.18 -23.81 -5.69
C ALA A 19 -9.21 -24.99 -5.84
N ASP A 20 -7.90 -24.75 -5.77
CA ASP A 20 -6.94 -25.85 -5.62
C ASP A 20 -7.47 -26.75 -4.51
N GLN A 21 -7.66 -28.05 -4.80
CA GLN A 21 -7.81 -29.02 -3.73
C GLN A 21 -6.55 -28.90 -2.90
N ASN A 22 -6.67 -28.35 -1.68
CA ASN A 22 -5.55 -28.05 -0.79
C ASN A 22 -4.60 -29.27 -0.70
N THR A 23 -3.53 -29.29 -1.49
CA THR A 23 -2.44 -30.28 -1.40
C THR A 23 -1.46 -29.92 -0.28
N CYS A 24 -1.91 -29.14 0.71
CA CYS A 24 -1.06 -28.61 1.75
C CYS A 24 -0.95 -29.61 2.90
N THR A 25 0.29 -29.87 3.32
CA THR A 25 0.59 -30.64 4.53
C THR A 25 0.60 -29.66 5.71
N PRO A 26 -0.22 -29.88 6.75
CA PRO A 26 -0.24 -29.00 7.92
C PRO A 26 1.15 -28.84 8.52
N THR A 27 1.58 -27.60 8.74
CA THR A 27 2.87 -27.31 9.40
C THR A 27 2.65 -27.09 10.89
N SER A 28 3.63 -27.43 11.73
CA SER A 28 3.53 -27.25 13.20
C SER A 28 3.37 -25.81 13.67
N THR A 29 3.52 -24.84 12.75
CA THR A 29 3.42 -23.39 12.99
C THR A 29 2.04 -22.81 12.70
N GLN A 30 1.12 -23.56 12.09
CA GLN A 30 -0.23 -23.08 11.76
C GLN A 30 -1.14 -23.07 12.99
N LYS A 31 -1.96 -22.01 13.13
CA LYS A 31 -2.97 -21.93 14.18
C LYS A 31 -4.10 -22.92 13.87
N ASN A 32 -4.35 -23.90 14.73
CA ASN A 32 -5.53 -24.77 14.59
C ASN A 32 -6.80 -23.95 14.84
N THR A 33 -7.66 -23.82 13.83
CA THR A 33 -8.85 -22.96 13.88
C THR A 33 -10.17 -23.74 14.03
N SER A 34 -10.12 -25.06 14.18
CA SER A 34 -11.31 -25.94 14.21
C SER A 34 -12.33 -25.53 15.28
N THR A 35 -11.88 -25.39 16.53
CA THR A 35 -12.76 -25.00 17.65
C THR A 35 -13.28 -23.57 17.51
N ILE A 36 -12.44 -22.67 17.00
CA ILE A 36 -12.80 -21.26 16.77
C ILE A 36 -13.92 -21.16 15.74
N LEU A 37 -13.77 -21.84 14.60
CA LEU A 37 -14.79 -21.88 13.54
C LEU A 37 -16.09 -22.53 14.01
N SER A 38 -16.01 -23.61 14.80
CA SER A 38 -17.19 -24.23 15.41
C SER A 38 -17.96 -23.25 16.30
N ASN A 39 -17.24 -22.50 17.16
CA ASN A 39 -17.84 -21.48 18.01
C ASN A 39 -18.45 -20.33 17.19
N LEU A 40 -17.75 -19.85 16.15
CA LEU A 40 -18.30 -18.82 15.28
C LEU A 40 -19.58 -19.28 14.58
N ARG A 41 -19.61 -20.50 14.04
CA ARG A 41 -20.79 -21.04 13.35
C ARG A 41 -22.00 -21.16 14.26
N ARG A 42 -21.79 -21.46 15.54
CA ARG A 42 -22.86 -21.42 16.56
C ARG A 42 -23.39 -20.00 16.77
N GLU A 43 -22.52 -19.00 16.86
CA GLU A 43 -22.94 -17.60 16.93
C GLU A 43 -23.69 -17.15 15.67
N MET A 44 -23.24 -17.58 14.48
CA MET A 44 -23.94 -17.32 13.21
C MET A 44 -25.36 -17.90 13.21
N GLN A 45 -25.53 -19.12 13.71
CA GLN A 45 -26.84 -19.76 13.84
C GLN A 45 -27.74 -19.02 14.83
N ASN A 46 -27.20 -18.61 15.98
CA ASN A 46 -27.92 -17.81 16.98
C ASN A 46 -28.39 -16.46 16.40
N GLU A 47 -27.57 -15.84 15.55
CA GLU A 47 -27.90 -14.58 14.86
C GLU A 47 -28.82 -14.79 13.63
N GLY A 48 -29.01 -16.03 13.20
CA GLY A 48 -29.83 -16.38 12.06
C GLY A 48 -29.22 -16.01 10.70
N ILE A 49 -27.88 -16.09 10.58
CA ILE A 49 -27.15 -15.89 9.32
C ILE A 49 -26.47 -17.17 8.85
N GLY A 50 -26.41 -17.38 7.54
CA GLY A 50 -25.78 -18.56 6.94
C GLY A 50 -24.31 -18.37 6.56
N ILE A 51 -23.90 -17.11 6.41
CA ILE A 51 -22.57 -16.70 5.96
C ILE A 51 -22.19 -15.43 6.73
N TYR A 52 -20.95 -15.36 7.19
CA TYR A 52 -20.40 -14.20 7.87
C TYR A 52 -19.14 -13.71 7.15
N VAL A 53 -19.16 -12.45 6.72
CA VAL A 53 -18.01 -11.79 6.08
C VAL A 53 -17.26 -10.99 7.15
N ILE A 54 -15.95 -11.20 7.24
CA ILE A 54 -15.07 -10.66 8.27
C ILE A 54 -13.99 -9.82 7.59
N PHE A 55 -14.10 -8.51 7.75
CA PHE A 55 -13.13 -7.54 7.26
C PHE A 55 -11.93 -7.42 8.22
N PRO A 56 -10.73 -7.10 7.69
CA PRO A 56 -9.56 -6.81 8.51
C PRO A 56 -9.61 -5.42 9.17
N ASP A 57 -10.46 -4.55 8.67
CA ASP A 57 -10.62 -3.14 9.04
C ASP A 57 -11.15 -2.95 10.47
N ASP A 58 -10.87 -1.77 11.02
CA ASP A 58 -11.52 -1.27 12.23
C ASP A 58 -12.71 -0.34 11.88
N GLU A 59 -13.34 0.27 12.89
CA GLU A 59 -14.50 1.15 12.70
C GLU A 59 -14.20 2.44 11.93
N HIS A 60 -12.91 2.72 11.64
CA HIS A 60 -12.43 3.88 10.91
C HIS A 60 -11.92 3.54 9.50
N GLY A 61 -11.93 2.26 9.11
CA GLY A 61 -11.36 1.82 7.83
C GLY A 61 -9.83 1.93 7.78
N SER A 62 -9.16 1.74 8.92
CA SER A 62 -7.70 1.83 9.01
C SER A 62 -7.03 0.65 8.29
N GLU A 63 -6.01 0.94 7.47
CA GLU A 63 -5.23 -0.10 6.80
C GLU A 63 -4.45 -0.98 7.79
N TYR A 64 -3.78 -0.34 8.74
CA TYR A 64 -3.19 -1.01 9.89
C TYR A 64 -4.14 -0.91 11.06
N THR A 65 -4.31 -2.03 11.77
CA THR A 65 -5.16 -2.08 12.96
C THR A 65 -4.33 -2.41 14.20
N GLN A 66 -4.74 -1.83 15.33
CA GLN A 66 -4.19 -2.19 16.64
C GLN A 66 -4.48 -3.67 16.95
N PRO A 67 -3.68 -4.34 17.81
CA PRO A 67 -3.90 -5.73 18.19
C PRO A 67 -5.33 -6.04 18.65
N TYR A 68 -5.99 -5.11 19.34
CA TYR A 68 -7.40 -5.21 19.74
C TYR A 68 -8.36 -5.45 18.56
N ASP A 69 -8.07 -4.91 17.37
CA ASP A 69 -8.94 -4.94 16.20
C ASP A 69 -8.62 -6.06 15.21
N LYS A 70 -7.58 -6.87 15.48
CA LYS A 70 -7.09 -7.95 14.61
C LYS A 70 -7.96 -9.21 14.59
N ARG A 71 -9.27 -9.03 14.36
CA ARG A 71 -10.29 -10.10 14.32
C ARG A 71 -9.97 -11.16 13.27
N ARG A 72 -9.63 -10.72 12.05
CA ARG A 72 -9.27 -11.58 10.92
C ARG A 72 -7.99 -12.36 11.20
N ASP A 73 -6.95 -11.74 11.74
CA ASP A 73 -5.73 -12.47 12.14
C ASP A 73 -6.05 -13.52 13.20
N TRP A 74 -6.82 -13.17 14.24
CA TRP A 74 -7.12 -14.12 15.30
C TRP A 74 -7.96 -15.29 14.78
N ILE A 75 -8.98 -15.06 13.96
CA ILE A 75 -9.85 -16.15 13.51
C ILE A 75 -9.19 -17.08 12.47
N THR A 76 -8.27 -16.56 11.67
CA THR A 76 -7.65 -17.30 10.55
C THR A 76 -6.21 -17.77 10.82
N GLY A 77 -5.47 -17.08 11.67
CA GLY A 77 -4.01 -17.20 11.80
C GLY A 77 -3.23 -16.37 10.77
N PHE A 78 -3.88 -15.83 9.73
CA PHE A 78 -3.23 -15.04 8.68
C PHE A 78 -3.04 -13.57 9.10
N SER A 79 -1.80 -13.09 9.03
CA SER A 79 -1.36 -11.81 9.58
C SER A 79 -0.98 -10.73 8.54
N GLY A 80 -1.27 -10.96 7.26
CA GLY A 80 -1.03 -9.95 6.21
C GLY A 80 -1.95 -8.74 6.38
N SER A 81 -1.56 -7.53 5.95
CA SER A 81 -2.41 -6.34 6.16
C SER A 81 -3.71 -6.42 5.37
N ALA A 82 -3.72 -7.07 4.20
CA ALA A 82 -4.91 -7.20 3.36
C ALA A 82 -5.45 -8.63 3.31
N GLY A 83 -6.76 -8.75 3.41
CA GLY A 83 -7.49 -9.98 3.10
C GLY A 83 -8.79 -10.10 3.87
N ILE A 84 -9.85 -10.56 3.19
CA ILE A 84 -11.20 -10.69 3.73
C ILE A 84 -11.50 -12.17 3.95
N ALA A 85 -11.89 -12.52 5.17
CA ALA A 85 -12.32 -13.87 5.52
C ALA A 85 -13.82 -14.01 5.35
N VAL A 86 -14.28 -15.14 4.83
CA VAL A 86 -15.69 -15.46 4.71
C VAL A 86 -15.93 -16.87 5.26
N VAL A 87 -16.86 -16.97 6.20
CA VAL A 87 -17.22 -18.23 6.85
C VAL A 87 -18.67 -18.53 6.53
N SER A 88 -18.93 -19.67 5.88
CA SER A 88 -20.26 -20.26 5.78
C SER A 88 -20.43 -21.34 6.86
N LEU A 89 -21.64 -21.88 6.99
CA LEU A 89 -21.90 -23.01 7.88
C LEU A 89 -21.10 -24.28 7.52
N ARG A 90 -20.52 -24.35 6.32
CA ARG A 90 -19.79 -25.53 5.82
C ARG A 90 -18.33 -25.23 5.49
N THR A 91 -18.05 -24.06 4.94
CA THR A 91 -16.76 -23.70 4.37
C THR A 91 -16.19 -22.45 5.05
N ALA A 92 -14.87 -22.30 5.08
CA ALA A 92 -14.22 -21.04 5.42
C ALA A 92 -13.17 -20.73 4.34
N ALA A 93 -13.13 -19.49 3.89
CA ALA A 93 -12.26 -19.05 2.80
C ALA A 93 -11.69 -17.66 3.09
N LEU A 94 -10.48 -17.38 2.59
CA LEU A 94 -9.83 -16.07 2.74
C LEU A 94 -9.37 -15.57 1.37
N TRP A 95 -9.87 -14.42 0.96
CA TRP A 95 -9.37 -13.70 -0.22
C TRP A 95 -8.24 -12.78 0.20
N THR A 96 -7.08 -12.93 -0.42
CA THR A 96 -5.99 -11.96 -0.33
C THR A 96 -5.37 -11.76 -1.70
N ASP A 97 -4.46 -10.81 -1.84
CA ASP A 97 -3.81 -10.46 -3.10
C ASP A 97 -2.40 -11.05 -3.22
N SER A 98 -1.77 -10.86 -4.38
CA SER A 98 -0.49 -11.48 -4.71
C SER A 98 0.67 -11.13 -3.77
N ARG A 99 0.55 -10.07 -2.98
CA ARG A 99 1.55 -9.70 -1.96
C ARG A 99 1.61 -10.72 -0.83
N TYR A 100 0.52 -11.47 -0.63
CA TYR A 100 0.30 -12.31 0.56
C TYR A 100 0.02 -13.79 0.25
N PHE A 101 0.03 -14.21 -1.02
CA PHE A 101 -0.29 -15.60 -1.35
C PHE A 101 0.60 -16.61 -0.61
N THR A 102 1.92 -16.47 -0.70
CA THR A 102 2.87 -17.36 -0.01
C THR A 102 2.70 -17.30 1.51
N GLN A 103 2.53 -16.09 2.07
CA GLN A 103 2.28 -15.93 3.50
C GLN A 103 0.98 -16.64 3.93
N ALA A 104 -0.09 -16.54 3.15
CA ALA A 104 -1.37 -17.18 3.46
C ALA A 104 -1.27 -18.71 3.38
N GLU A 105 -0.52 -19.27 2.42
CA GLU A 105 -0.26 -20.70 2.36
C GLU A 105 0.50 -21.22 3.59
N GLU A 106 1.46 -20.44 4.09
CA GLU A 106 2.23 -20.80 5.27
C GLU A 106 1.41 -20.68 6.57
N GLN A 107 0.55 -19.65 6.68
CA GLN A 107 -0.11 -19.29 7.94
C GLN A 107 -1.51 -19.88 8.12
N LEU A 108 -2.26 -20.13 7.03
CA LEU A 108 -3.61 -20.66 7.12
C LEU A 108 -3.59 -22.16 7.43
N ASP A 109 -4.45 -22.57 8.35
CA ASP A 109 -4.79 -23.98 8.58
C ASP A 109 -5.57 -24.51 7.37
N CYS A 110 -4.86 -25.23 6.50
CA CYS A 110 -5.38 -25.74 5.24
C CYS A 110 -6.48 -26.82 5.40
N ALA A 111 -6.65 -27.39 6.61
CA ALA A 111 -7.76 -28.32 6.87
C ALA A 111 -9.09 -27.58 7.00
N ASN A 112 -9.05 -26.29 7.36
CA ASN A 112 -10.23 -25.48 7.66
C ASN A 112 -10.45 -24.34 6.65
N TRP A 113 -9.37 -23.77 6.10
CA TRP A 113 -9.42 -22.57 5.26
C TRP A 113 -9.04 -22.85 3.81
N LEU A 114 -9.85 -22.31 2.89
CA LEU A 114 -9.52 -22.20 1.47
C LEU A 114 -8.82 -20.86 1.21
N LEU A 115 -7.61 -20.89 0.66
CA LEU A 115 -6.96 -19.69 0.17
C LEU A 115 -7.53 -19.33 -1.20
N MET A 116 -8.15 -18.15 -1.28
CA MET A 116 -8.67 -17.59 -2.53
C MET A 116 -7.68 -16.54 -3.03
N ARG A 117 -6.87 -16.93 -4.03
CA ARG A 117 -5.89 -16.05 -4.65
C ARG A 117 -6.59 -15.02 -5.52
N ASP A 118 -6.87 -13.84 -4.98
CA ASP A 118 -7.70 -12.84 -5.65
C ASP A 118 -7.13 -12.47 -7.03
N ARG A 119 -8.03 -12.27 -8.00
CA ARG A 119 -7.74 -12.01 -9.42
C ARG A 119 -6.98 -13.11 -10.19
N ASN A 120 -6.59 -14.23 -9.57
CA ASN A 120 -6.02 -15.35 -10.33
C ASN A 120 -7.09 -15.97 -11.26
N PRO A 121 -6.72 -16.40 -12.49
CA PRO A 121 -7.64 -17.09 -13.38
C PRO A 121 -8.30 -18.30 -12.70
N GLY A 122 -9.63 -18.40 -12.80
CA GLY A 122 -10.41 -19.49 -12.21
C GLY A 122 -10.83 -19.28 -10.75
N VAL A 123 -10.27 -18.28 -10.05
CA VAL A 123 -10.72 -17.92 -8.69
C VAL A 123 -11.90 -16.95 -8.80
N PRO A 124 -13.06 -17.23 -8.17
CA PRO A 124 -14.19 -16.31 -8.21
C PRO A 124 -13.90 -15.05 -7.39
N MET A 125 -14.38 -13.91 -7.89
CA MET A 125 -14.48 -12.68 -7.11
C MET A 125 -15.26 -12.95 -5.82
N LEU A 126 -14.86 -12.33 -4.71
CA LEU A 126 -15.47 -12.56 -3.39
C LEU A 126 -17.00 -12.39 -3.42
N ILE A 127 -17.51 -11.31 -4.02
CA ILE A 127 -18.97 -11.08 -4.11
C ILE A 127 -19.68 -12.19 -4.90
N ASN A 128 -19.07 -12.68 -6.00
CA ASN A 128 -19.65 -13.77 -6.78
C ASN A 128 -19.67 -15.08 -5.98
N TRP A 129 -18.61 -15.36 -5.23
CA TRP A 129 -18.59 -16.52 -4.33
C TRP A 129 -19.61 -16.39 -3.22
N LEU A 130 -19.73 -15.20 -2.60
CA LEU A 130 -20.74 -14.89 -1.58
C LEU A 130 -22.16 -15.17 -2.10
N VAL A 131 -22.49 -14.74 -3.31
CA VAL A 131 -23.79 -15.03 -3.96
C VAL A 131 -23.97 -16.54 -4.15
N SER A 132 -22.93 -17.24 -4.62
CA SER A 132 -22.98 -18.69 -4.86
C SER A 132 -23.24 -19.51 -3.58
N GLU A 133 -22.58 -19.17 -2.47
CA GLU A 133 -22.78 -19.81 -1.17
C GLU A 133 -24.12 -19.40 -0.56
N ALA A 134 -24.51 -18.13 -0.73
CA ALA A 134 -25.79 -17.64 -0.23
C ALA A 134 -26.95 -18.39 -0.91
N ASN A 135 -26.83 -18.79 -2.17
CA ASN A 135 -27.86 -19.57 -2.86
C ASN A 135 -28.03 -21.01 -2.32
N GLN A 136 -27.05 -21.53 -1.57
CA GLN A 136 -27.08 -22.89 -1.02
C GLN A 136 -27.74 -23.00 0.37
N THR A 137 -28.20 -21.89 0.93
CA THR A 137 -28.84 -21.82 2.25
C THR A 137 -30.10 -20.96 2.19
N THR A 138 -31.04 -21.12 3.11
CA THR A 138 -32.19 -20.20 3.24
C THR A 138 -31.85 -18.97 4.08
N LEU A 139 -30.84 -19.06 4.95
CA LEU A 139 -30.42 -17.95 5.80
C LEU A 139 -29.73 -16.84 4.98
N PRO A 140 -29.89 -15.56 5.38
CA PRO A 140 -29.18 -14.46 4.72
C PRO A 140 -27.68 -14.49 5.06
N PRO A 141 -26.82 -13.94 4.18
CA PRO A 141 -25.46 -13.56 4.58
C PRO A 141 -25.51 -12.35 5.53
N GLY A 142 -24.51 -12.21 6.39
CA GLY A 142 -24.37 -11.07 7.29
C GLY A 142 -22.94 -10.58 7.44
N THR A 143 -22.80 -9.34 7.88
CA THR A 143 -21.51 -8.74 8.26
C THR A 143 -21.71 -7.57 9.21
N THR A 144 -20.64 -7.12 9.86
CA THR A 144 -20.69 -6.03 10.82
C THR A 144 -20.62 -4.68 10.11
N ALA A 145 -21.73 -3.94 10.10
CA ALA A 145 -21.88 -2.70 9.31
C ALA A 145 -20.86 -1.59 9.66
N VAL A 146 -20.31 -1.57 10.88
CA VAL A 146 -19.32 -0.56 11.27
C VAL A 146 -17.91 -0.85 10.72
N PHE A 147 -17.60 -2.10 10.35
CA PHE A 147 -16.32 -2.51 9.76
C PHE A 147 -16.40 -2.71 8.25
N THR A 148 -17.51 -2.30 7.63
CA THR A 148 -17.76 -2.50 6.20
C THR A 148 -18.00 -1.17 5.53
N THR A 149 -17.28 -0.91 4.45
CA THR A 149 -17.49 0.31 3.65
C THR A 149 -18.85 0.28 2.95
N THR A 150 -19.44 1.46 2.80
CA THR A 150 -20.73 1.60 2.11
C THR A 150 -20.67 1.18 0.65
N SER A 151 -19.54 1.45 -0.02
CA SER A 151 -19.32 1.05 -1.41
C SER A 151 -19.37 -0.47 -1.57
N TRP A 152 -18.63 -1.21 -0.75
CA TRP A 152 -18.64 -2.68 -0.79
C TRP A 152 -20.02 -3.24 -0.44
N TRP A 153 -20.67 -2.71 0.59
CA TRP A 153 -22.02 -3.12 1.00
C TRP A 153 -23.05 -2.95 -0.11
N THR A 154 -22.97 -1.84 -0.84
CA THR A 154 -23.84 -1.54 -1.99
C THR A 154 -23.60 -2.52 -3.14
N SER A 155 -22.33 -2.79 -3.48
CA SER A 155 -21.97 -3.77 -4.52
C SER A 155 -22.44 -5.18 -4.16
N ALA A 156 -22.23 -5.60 -2.91
CA ALA A 156 -22.66 -6.91 -2.43
C ALA A 156 -24.19 -7.07 -2.45
N ASN A 157 -24.95 -6.06 -2.00
CA ASN A 157 -26.41 -6.11 -2.04
C ASN A 157 -26.98 -6.03 -3.46
N THR A 158 -26.32 -5.33 -4.38
CA THR A 158 -26.70 -5.31 -5.79
C THR A 158 -26.64 -6.73 -6.35
N ALA A 159 -25.56 -7.46 -6.10
CA ALA A 159 -25.41 -8.84 -6.54
C ALA A 159 -26.36 -9.82 -5.82
N LEU A 160 -26.52 -9.70 -4.49
CA LEU A 160 -27.40 -10.58 -3.72
C LEU A 160 -28.89 -10.44 -4.09
N LYS A 161 -29.30 -9.27 -4.59
CA LYS A 161 -30.67 -9.03 -5.04
C LYS A 161 -31.09 -9.97 -6.18
N GLU A 162 -30.15 -10.41 -7.01
CA GLU A 162 -30.40 -11.34 -8.12
C GLU A 162 -30.92 -12.71 -7.63
N ILE A 163 -30.55 -13.10 -6.41
CA ILE A 163 -31.02 -14.32 -5.75
C ILE A 163 -32.07 -14.05 -4.65
N GLY A 164 -32.65 -12.84 -4.63
CA GLY A 164 -33.68 -12.45 -3.66
C GLY A 164 -33.17 -12.30 -2.22
N LYS A 165 -31.86 -12.03 -2.03
CA LYS A 165 -31.23 -11.86 -0.71
C LYS A 165 -30.62 -10.48 -0.54
N GLN A 166 -30.27 -10.19 0.71
CA GLN A 166 -29.53 -8.99 1.11
C GLN A 166 -28.62 -9.33 2.30
N LEU A 167 -27.57 -8.53 2.48
CA LEU A 167 -26.75 -8.55 3.67
C LEU A 167 -27.58 -8.14 4.89
N ARG A 168 -27.49 -8.93 5.96
CA ARG A 168 -28.01 -8.59 7.26
C ARG A 168 -26.91 -7.91 8.10
N PRO A 169 -27.13 -6.69 8.63
CA PRO A 169 -26.23 -6.13 9.62
C PRO A 169 -26.31 -6.95 10.90
N VAL A 170 -25.17 -7.35 11.43
CA VAL A 170 -25.04 -8.09 12.69
C VAL A 170 -23.97 -7.46 13.57
N ASP A 171 -23.98 -7.77 14.86
CA ASP A 171 -22.86 -7.42 15.73
C ASP A 171 -21.61 -8.22 15.36
N ASP A 172 -20.47 -7.80 15.91
CA ASP A 172 -19.21 -8.50 15.78
C ASP A 172 -19.23 -9.88 16.46
N LEU A 173 -19.50 -10.91 15.65
CA LEU A 173 -19.54 -12.30 16.12
C LEU A 173 -18.16 -12.84 16.50
N VAL A 174 -17.07 -12.28 15.95
CA VAL A 174 -15.71 -12.69 16.35
C VAL A 174 -15.44 -12.23 17.76
N ASN A 175 -15.85 -11.00 18.11
CA ASN A 175 -15.70 -10.49 19.46
C ASN A 175 -16.40 -11.37 20.51
N ARG A 176 -17.59 -11.90 20.21
CA ARG A 176 -18.36 -12.78 21.14
C ARG A 176 -17.59 -14.04 21.55
N ILE A 177 -16.69 -14.54 20.70
CA ILE A 177 -15.92 -15.76 20.94
C ILE A 177 -14.44 -15.50 21.31
N TRP A 178 -13.94 -14.28 21.11
CA TRP A 178 -12.54 -13.91 21.35
C TRP A 178 -12.30 -13.34 22.76
N LEU A 179 -13.35 -12.91 23.47
CA LEU A 179 -13.29 -12.10 24.70
C LEU A 179 -12.11 -12.38 25.65
N SER A 180 -11.84 -13.64 26.00
CA SER A 180 -10.80 -13.99 26.98
C SER A 180 -9.36 -13.81 26.51
N GLU A 181 -9.11 -13.80 25.20
CA GLU A 181 -7.76 -13.66 24.60
C GLU A 181 -7.57 -12.32 23.90
N ARG A 182 -8.59 -11.46 23.91
CA ARG A 182 -8.55 -10.20 23.18
C ARG A 182 -7.57 -9.22 23.88
N PRO A 183 -6.57 -8.68 23.15
CA PRO A 183 -5.68 -7.67 23.72
C PRO A 183 -6.46 -6.45 24.23
N GLU A 184 -5.85 -5.64 25.09
CA GLU A 184 -6.44 -4.36 25.48
C GLU A 184 -6.36 -3.34 24.33
N GLN A 185 -7.31 -2.42 24.31
CA GLN A 185 -7.30 -1.28 23.38
C GLN A 185 -6.20 -0.30 23.79
N SER A 186 -5.49 0.25 22.81
CA SER A 186 -4.50 1.31 23.07
C SER A 186 -5.18 2.54 23.67
N GLN A 187 -4.51 3.12 24.67
CA GLN A 187 -4.92 4.37 25.32
C GLN A 187 -3.76 5.36 25.40
N ASN A 188 -2.95 5.42 24.35
CA ASN A 188 -1.76 6.27 24.31
C ASN A 188 -2.14 7.75 24.27
N SER A 189 -1.31 8.62 24.85
CA SER A 189 -1.60 10.05 24.88
C SER A 189 -1.64 10.66 23.48
N ILE A 190 -2.63 11.52 23.26
CA ILE A 190 -2.72 12.39 22.09
C ILE A 190 -1.78 13.59 22.31
N VAL A 191 -1.12 14.06 21.27
CA VAL A 191 -0.19 15.20 21.31
C VAL A 191 -0.52 16.22 20.22
N THR A 192 -0.20 17.49 20.48
CA THR A 192 -0.33 18.56 19.49
C THR A 192 0.76 18.45 18.43
N HIS A 193 0.39 18.53 17.16
CA HIS A 193 1.31 18.73 16.05
C HIS A 193 1.54 20.23 15.88
N GLU A 194 2.71 20.70 16.33
CA GLU A 194 2.99 22.11 16.45
C GLU A 194 2.98 22.87 15.10
N PHE A 195 2.65 24.15 15.14
CA PHE A 195 2.56 25.01 13.96
C PHE A 195 3.85 25.03 13.11
N GLN A 196 5.02 24.92 13.74
CA GLN A 196 6.30 24.87 13.04
C GLN A 196 6.46 23.67 12.10
N TYR A 197 5.69 22.61 12.33
CA TYR A 197 5.64 21.43 11.45
C TYR A 197 4.39 21.44 10.57
N ALA A 198 3.24 21.84 11.13
CA ALA A 198 1.96 21.81 10.41
C ALA A 198 1.83 22.92 9.35
N GLY A 199 2.47 24.08 9.54
CA GLY A 199 2.38 25.25 8.66
C GLY A 199 1.05 25.99 8.64
N GLU A 200 0.00 25.39 9.19
CA GLU A 200 -1.35 25.94 9.26
C GLU A 200 -1.99 25.67 10.62
N THR A 201 -2.79 26.62 11.08
CA THR A 201 -3.65 26.48 12.26
C THR A 201 -4.89 25.65 11.96
N VAL A 202 -5.53 25.11 13.00
CA VAL A 202 -6.81 24.40 12.90
C VAL A 202 -7.88 25.26 12.21
N ALA A 203 -7.95 26.55 12.53
CA ALA A 203 -8.89 27.48 11.90
C ALA A 203 -8.66 27.64 10.39
N GLN A 204 -7.40 27.71 9.94
CA GLN A 204 -7.07 27.77 8.52
C GLN A 204 -7.47 26.48 7.78
N LYS A 205 -7.24 25.32 8.40
CA LYS A 205 -7.66 24.02 7.86
C LYS A 205 -9.19 23.91 7.78
N LEU A 206 -9.91 24.28 8.84
CA LEU A 206 -11.38 24.33 8.85
C LEU A 206 -11.92 25.26 7.77
N ASN A 207 -11.29 26.43 7.54
CA ASN A 207 -11.69 27.31 6.44
C ASN A 207 -11.52 26.64 5.06
N ARG A 208 -10.41 25.94 4.82
CA ARG A 208 -10.20 25.16 3.58
C ARG A 208 -11.27 24.07 3.40
N THR A 209 -11.52 23.29 4.45
CA THR A 209 -12.52 22.21 4.44
C THR A 209 -13.93 22.74 4.22
N THR A 210 -14.33 23.82 4.89
CA THR A 210 -15.67 24.41 4.73
C THR A 210 -15.86 25.12 3.39
N ASN A 211 -14.80 25.60 2.75
CA ASN A 211 -14.87 26.08 1.37
C ASN A 211 -15.18 24.94 0.38
N GLU A 212 -14.65 23.73 0.61
CA GLU A 212 -15.04 22.54 -0.17
C GLU A 212 -16.53 22.17 0.08
N LEU A 213 -17.00 22.26 1.33
CA LEU A 213 -18.43 22.06 1.64
C LEU A 213 -19.32 23.02 0.83
N LYS A 214 -18.99 24.32 0.85
CA LYS A 214 -19.74 25.36 0.11
C LYS A 214 -19.75 25.08 -1.40
N ARG A 215 -18.61 24.72 -1.99
CA ARG A 215 -18.49 24.39 -3.42
C ARG A 215 -19.38 23.22 -3.84
N ARG A 216 -19.62 22.28 -2.94
CA ARG A 216 -20.40 21.05 -3.20
C ARG A 216 -21.82 21.15 -2.66
N GLY A 217 -22.23 22.30 -2.11
CA GLY A 217 -23.56 22.51 -1.55
C GLY A 217 -23.86 21.72 -0.29
N ALA A 218 -22.84 21.29 0.46
CA ALA A 218 -22.98 20.64 1.76
C ALA A 218 -22.92 21.64 2.90
N THR A 219 -23.66 21.36 3.98
CA THR A 219 -23.66 22.16 5.22
C THR A 219 -22.85 21.52 6.33
N THR A 220 -22.61 20.21 6.25
CA THR A 220 -21.90 19.45 7.28
C THR A 220 -21.04 18.36 6.63
N THR A 221 -19.89 18.04 7.23
CA THR A 221 -19.17 16.79 6.97
C THR A 221 -19.07 15.94 8.22
N VAL A 222 -19.14 14.62 8.04
CA VAL A 222 -18.84 13.62 9.08
C VAL A 222 -17.55 12.91 8.68
N ILE A 223 -16.60 12.88 9.59
CA ILE A 223 -15.24 12.37 9.35
C ILE A 223 -15.00 11.19 10.29
N SER A 224 -14.64 10.05 9.71
CA SER A 224 -14.29 8.82 10.43
C SER A 224 -12.84 8.39 10.21
N ALA A 225 -12.19 8.82 9.13
CA ALA A 225 -10.81 8.46 8.84
C ALA A 225 -9.85 9.16 9.80
N LEU A 226 -8.98 8.40 10.46
CA LEU A 226 -8.16 8.90 11.58
C LEU A 226 -7.07 9.88 11.12
N ASP A 227 -6.52 9.68 9.93
CA ASP A 227 -5.53 10.56 9.31
C ASP A 227 -6.12 11.95 9.01
N GLU A 228 -7.37 12.00 8.53
CA GLU A 228 -8.10 13.24 8.29
C GLU A 228 -8.35 14.01 9.60
N ILE A 229 -8.75 13.32 10.67
CA ILE A 229 -9.02 13.94 11.97
C ILE A 229 -7.71 14.46 12.59
N ALA A 230 -6.66 13.64 12.57
CA ALA A 230 -5.32 14.02 13.03
C ALA A 230 -4.80 15.28 12.29
N TRP A 231 -4.94 15.30 10.96
CA TRP A 231 -4.54 16.46 10.16
C TRP A 231 -5.36 17.71 10.45
N LEU A 232 -6.69 17.60 10.48
CA LEU A 232 -7.60 18.75 10.59
C LEU A 232 -7.42 19.48 11.93
N PHE A 233 -7.22 18.74 13.01
CA PHE A 233 -7.11 19.29 14.36
C PHE A 233 -5.67 19.51 14.84
N ASN A 234 -4.66 19.28 13.98
CA ASN A 234 -3.25 19.33 14.37
C ASN A 234 -2.96 18.48 15.62
N LEU A 235 -3.48 17.26 15.64
CA LEU A 235 -3.25 16.29 16.70
C LEU A 235 -2.59 15.04 16.12
N ARG A 236 -1.82 14.33 16.94
CA ARG A 236 -1.22 13.03 16.62
C ARG A 236 -1.38 12.10 17.81
N GLY A 237 -1.36 10.80 17.54
CA GLY A 237 -1.41 9.76 18.55
C GLY A 237 -0.47 8.61 18.21
N SER A 238 -0.65 7.49 18.88
CA SER A 238 0.09 6.26 18.61
C SER A 238 -0.74 5.02 18.91
N ASP A 239 -2.07 5.11 18.72
CA ASP A 239 -2.97 3.96 18.93
C ASP A 239 -2.84 2.91 17.83
N ILE A 240 -2.54 3.37 16.61
CA ILE A 240 -2.39 2.51 15.45
C ILE A 240 -0.90 2.28 15.19
N PRO A 241 -0.42 1.02 15.12
CA PRO A 241 0.97 0.76 14.79
C PRO A 241 1.40 1.47 13.50
N TYR A 242 2.58 2.11 13.55
CA TYR A 242 3.22 2.82 12.44
C TYR A 242 2.51 4.10 11.94
N ASN A 243 1.32 4.37 12.45
CA ASN A 243 0.50 5.50 12.04
C ASN A 243 0.27 6.42 13.23
N PRO A 244 0.53 7.73 13.12
CA PRO A 244 0.46 8.65 14.26
C PRO A 244 -1.00 9.06 14.58
N PHE A 245 -1.87 8.08 14.75
CA PHE A 245 -3.32 8.23 14.86
C PHE A 245 -3.84 7.91 16.26
N PHE A 246 -5.06 8.36 16.53
CA PHE A 246 -5.82 8.09 17.74
C PHE A 246 -7.29 7.86 17.37
N LYS A 247 -7.95 6.92 18.05
CA LYS A 247 -9.36 6.57 17.75
C LYS A 247 -10.25 7.80 17.96
N SER A 248 -10.93 8.22 16.90
CA SER A 248 -11.73 9.44 16.94
C SER A 248 -12.76 9.56 15.82
N TYR A 249 -13.78 10.39 16.04
CA TYR A 249 -14.69 10.87 15.01
C TYR A 249 -14.77 12.39 15.04
N ALA A 250 -15.23 13.01 13.94
CA ALA A 250 -15.52 14.43 13.93
C ALA A 250 -16.77 14.80 13.13
N ILE A 251 -17.43 15.87 13.55
CA ILE A 251 -18.53 16.52 12.83
C ILE A 251 -18.16 18.00 12.66
N VAL A 252 -18.17 18.48 11.42
CA VAL A 252 -17.79 19.87 11.09
C VAL A 252 -18.90 20.51 10.28
N HIS A 253 -19.32 21.69 10.70
CA HIS A 253 -20.35 22.49 10.04
C HIS A 253 -19.72 23.56 9.14
N VAL A 254 -20.43 23.96 8.09
CA VAL A 254 -19.98 25.00 7.15
C VAL A 254 -19.84 26.37 7.81
N ASP A 255 -20.59 26.62 8.87
CA ASP A 255 -20.59 27.80 9.73
C ASP A 255 -19.91 27.53 11.07
N TYR A 256 -18.75 26.86 11.02
CA TYR A 256 -18.01 26.37 12.19
C TYR A 256 -17.67 27.42 13.26
N GLU A 257 -17.69 28.71 12.92
CA GLU A 257 -17.49 29.81 13.87
C GLU A 257 -18.67 29.97 14.84
N ILE A 258 -19.88 29.61 14.39
CA ILE A 258 -21.11 29.59 15.20
C ILE A 258 -21.31 28.18 15.76
N ASN A 259 -21.26 27.18 14.89
CA ASN A 259 -21.43 25.77 15.25
C ASN A 259 -20.06 25.09 15.32
N GLN A 260 -19.37 25.31 16.45
CA GLN A 260 -18.01 24.79 16.67
C GLN A 260 -17.90 23.30 16.31
N PRO A 261 -16.81 22.90 15.63
CA PRO A 261 -16.58 21.51 15.25
C PRO A 261 -16.55 20.61 16.50
N GLU A 262 -17.07 19.41 16.34
CA GLU A 262 -17.16 18.41 17.40
C GLU A 262 -16.12 17.31 17.15
N LEU A 263 -15.27 17.05 18.14
CA LEU A 263 -14.26 16.00 18.13
C LEU A 263 -14.57 14.98 19.24
N PHE A 264 -14.74 13.72 18.84
CA PHE A 264 -15.07 12.62 19.73
C PHE A 264 -13.84 11.75 19.94
N VAL A 265 -13.32 11.69 21.17
CA VAL A 265 -12.07 10.99 21.52
C VAL A 265 -12.22 10.29 22.88
N ASN A 266 -11.31 9.38 23.22
CA ASN A 266 -11.18 8.98 24.62
C ASN A 266 -10.65 10.17 25.42
N LEU A 267 -11.45 10.66 26.37
CA LEU A 267 -11.09 11.86 27.15
C LEU A 267 -9.85 11.66 28.01
N ALA A 268 -9.50 10.41 28.36
CA ALA A 268 -8.27 10.12 29.09
C ALA A 268 -7.00 10.32 28.25
N GLN A 269 -7.11 10.27 26.92
CA GLN A 269 -5.96 10.40 26.02
C GLN A 269 -5.63 11.87 25.68
N LEU A 270 -6.58 12.82 25.85
CA LEU A 270 -6.42 14.22 25.45
C LEU A 270 -6.41 15.16 26.66
N SER A 271 -5.23 15.67 27.01
CA SER A 271 -5.09 16.66 28.08
C SER A 271 -5.70 18.02 27.70
N THR A 272 -6.11 18.81 28.69
CA THR A 272 -6.73 20.12 28.47
C THR A 272 -5.82 21.09 27.70
N SER A 273 -4.50 21.04 27.91
CA SER A 273 -3.52 21.91 27.23
C SER A 273 -3.34 21.57 25.75
N GLN A 274 -3.68 20.35 25.33
CA GLN A 274 -3.58 19.90 23.94
C GLN A 274 -4.88 20.13 23.17
N ARG A 275 -5.96 20.58 23.81
CA ARG A 275 -7.25 20.78 23.14
C ARG A 275 -7.14 21.90 22.10
N PRO A 276 -7.48 21.62 20.83
CA PRO A 276 -7.44 22.65 19.80
C PRO A 276 -8.45 23.76 20.11
N PRO A 277 -8.07 25.05 20.00
CA PRO A 277 -8.97 26.16 20.27
C PRO A 277 -10.20 26.14 19.34
N GLY A 278 -11.37 26.47 19.89
CA GLY A 278 -12.61 26.55 19.12
C GLY A 278 -13.21 25.19 18.73
N VAL A 279 -12.77 24.09 19.34
CA VAL A 279 -13.28 22.73 19.10
C VAL A 279 -13.96 22.19 20.35
N ARG A 280 -15.16 21.61 20.18
CA ARG A 280 -15.91 20.96 21.26
C ARG A 280 -15.46 19.51 21.37
N ILE A 281 -15.01 19.11 22.56
CA ILE A 281 -14.49 17.76 22.82
C ILE A 281 -15.55 16.92 23.53
N PHE A 282 -15.84 15.75 23.00
CA PHE A 282 -16.77 14.77 23.57
C PHE A 282 -16.10 13.41 23.76
N SER A 283 -16.71 12.56 24.61
CA SER A 283 -16.26 11.17 24.70
C SER A 283 -16.53 10.43 23.39
N TYR A 284 -15.64 9.51 23.04
CA TYR A 284 -15.72 8.70 21.83
C TYR A 284 -17.10 8.04 21.63
N SER A 285 -17.70 7.52 22.71
CA SER A 285 -19.00 6.85 22.69
C SER A 285 -20.19 7.76 22.36
N MET A 286 -20.07 9.09 22.51
CA MET A 286 -21.16 10.02 22.22
C MET A 286 -21.37 10.26 20.72
N PHE A 287 -20.42 9.88 19.87
CA PHE A 287 -20.45 10.12 18.43
C PHE A 287 -21.78 9.71 17.80
N TRP A 288 -22.25 8.49 18.06
CA TRP A 288 -23.47 7.95 17.44
C TRP A 288 -24.72 8.77 17.78
N SER A 289 -24.83 9.22 19.04
CA SER A 289 -25.96 10.06 19.47
C SER A 289 -25.93 11.45 18.84
N HIS A 290 -24.75 12.05 18.70
CA HIS A 290 -24.55 13.35 18.07
C HIS A 290 -24.74 13.30 16.55
N LEU A 291 -24.28 12.23 15.91
CA LEU A 291 -24.53 11.98 14.49
C LEU A 291 -26.04 11.87 14.24
N ASN A 292 -26.76 11.11 15.05
CA ASN A 292 -28.22 11.00 14.92
C ASN A 292 -28.93 12.35 15.14
N ALA A 293 -28.51 13.14 16.13
CA ALA A 293 -29.04 14.49 16.33
C ALA A 293 -28.75 15.42 15.13
N THR A 294 -27.55 15.36 14.58
CA THR A 294 -27.15 16.11 13.37
C THR A 294 -27.96 15.68 12.16
N ALA A 295 -28.12 14.38 11.96
CA ALA A 295 -28.87 13.78 10.86
C ALA A 295 -30.36 14.11 10.92
N THR A 296 -30.93 14.32 12.11
CA THR A 296 -32.35 14.69 12.30
C THR A 296 -32.59 16.20 12.33
N ASN A 297 -31.58 17.02 12.60
CA ASN A 297 -31.70 18.49 12.67
C ASN A 297 -32.16 19.11 11.34
N ALA A 298 -33.31 19.79 11.34
CA ALA A 298 -33.93 20.38 10.15
C ALA A 298 -33.07 21.48 9.47
N SER A 299 -32.16 22.12 10.21
CA SER A 299 -31.26 23.15 9.68
C SER A 299 -30.12 22.58 8.84
N ILE A 300 -29.83 21.28 8.98
CA ILE A 300 -28.81 20.59 8.18
C ILE A 300 -29.44 20.10 6.89
N SER A 301 -29.05 20.71 5.77
CA SER A 301 -29.60 20.37 4.44
C SER A 301 -28.86 19.19 3.80
N LYS A 302 -27.52 19.21 3.82
CA LYS A 302 -26.68 18.21 3.18
C LYS A 302 -25.46 17.84 4.02
N ILE A 303 -25.26 16.54 4.22
CA ILE A 303 -24.14 15.92 4.92
C ILE A 303 -23.27 15.23 3.88
N TRP A 304 -22.00 15.63 3.82
CA TRP A 304 -20.98 14.98 3.01
C TRP A 304 -20.19 14.00 3.89
N THR A 305 -20.08 12.75 3.45
CA THR A 305 -19.18 11.75 4.04
C THR A 305 -18.26 11.19 2.96
N SER A 306 -17.15 10.58 3.36
CA SER A 306 -16.30 9.83 2.42
C SER A 306 -17.09 8.67 1.81
N ALA A 307 -16.77 8.29 0.57
CA ALA A 307 -17.29 7.07 -0.03
C ALA A 307 -16.78 5.79 0.66
N LYS A 308 -15.66 5.88 1.37
CA LYS A 308 -15.10 4.81 2.21
C LYS A 308 -15.71 4.77 3.62
N VAL A 309 -16.74 5.58 3.90
CA VAL A 309 -17.40 5.59 5.21
C VAL A 309 -18.05 4.24 5.52
N SER A 310 -18.05 3.87 6.80
CA SER A 310 -18.72 2.64 7.25
C SER A 310 -20.22 2.67 6.96
N GLN A 311 -20.78 1.50 6.64
CA GLN A 311 -22.21 1.34 6.38
C GLN A 311 -23.04 1.78 7.59
N ALA A 312 -22.52 1.61 8.81
CA ALA A 312 -23.19 2.05 10.04
C ALA A 312 -23.43 3.58 10.06
N ILE A 313 -22.42 4.38 9.70
CA ILE A 313 -22.57 5.84 9.61
C ILE A 313 -23.52 6.21 8.46
N PHE A 314 -23.36 5.56 7.31
CA PHE A 314 -24.23 5.80 6.15
C PHE A 314 -25.71 5.55 6.47
N ASN A 315 -26.02 4.45 7.17
CA ASN A 315 -27.39 4.09 7.55
C ASN A 315 -28.06 5.11 8.48
N LEU A 316 -27.28 5.84 9.28
CA LEU A 316 -27.80 6.85 10.20
C LEU A 316 -28.16 8.17 9.52
N ILE A 317 -27.65 8.41 8.31
CA ILE A 317 -27.90 9.66 7.58
C ILE A 317 -29.08 9.45 6.61
N PRO A 318 -30.18 10.20 6.75
CA PRO A 318 -31.30 10.11 5.81
C PRO A 318 -30.89 10.37 4.36
N ASN A 319 -31.41 9.57 3.43
CA ASN A 319 -31.11 9.67 2.00
C ASN A 319 -31.30 11.08 1.43
N ASN A 320 -32.29 11.83 1.90
CA ASN A 320 -32.52 13.21 1.44
C ASN A 320 -31.45 14.21 1.93
N LYS A 321 -30.73 13.89 3.01
CA LYS A 321 -29.62 14.69 3.54
C LYS A 321 -28.25 14.23 3.10
N LEU A 322 -28.09 13.01 2.60
CA LEU A 322 -26.82 12.59 2.01
C LEU A 322 -26.48 13.45 0.79
N LEU A 323 -25.21 13.86 0.70
CA LEU A 323 -24.64 14.40 -0.53
C LEU A 323 -24.23 13.25 -1.44
N LEU A 324 -24.90 13.12 -2.59
CA LEU A 324 -24.64 12.08 -3.58
C LEU A 324 -24.19 12.70 -4.92
N PRO A 325 -23.38 11.99 -5.73
CA PRO A 325 -22.74 10.71 -5.42
C PRO A 325 -21.70 10.85 -4.30
N LEU A 326 -21.45 9.76 -3.56
CA LEU A 326 -20.38 9.73 -2.56
C LEU A 326 -19.02 9.89 -3.26
N THR A 327 -18.11 10.63 -2.64
CA THR A 327 -16.75 10.86 -3.13
C THR A 327 -15.76 10.89 -1.98
N ASN A 328 -14.48 11.11 -2.27
CA ASN A 328 -13.49 11.50 -1.27
C ASN A 328 -14.00 12.63 -0.37
N SER A 329 -13.59 12.60 0.89
CA SER A 329 -13.99 13.61 1.87
C SER A 329 -13.40 14.98 1.51
N PRO A 330 -13.99 16.09 2.01
CA PRO A 330 -13.41 17.42 1.84
C PRO A 330 -12.02 17.53 2.50
N VAL A 331 -11.78 16.82 3.60
CA VAL A 331 -10.48 16.86 4.32
C VAL A 331 -9.41 16.13 3.53
N GLN A 332 -9.72 14.94 3.01
CA GLN A 332 -8.79 14.14 2.18
C GLN A 332 -8.25 14.96 0.99
N ARG A 333 -9.14 15.66 0.30
CA ARG A 333 -8.80 16.56 -0.82
C ARG A 333 -7.89 17.70 -0.42
N THR A 334 -8.15 18.31 0.74
CA THR A 334 -7.35 19.44 1.20
C THR A 334 -5.99 19.02 1.73
N LYS A 335 -5.89 17.92 2.48
CA LYS A 335 -4.62 17.47 3.07
C LYS A 335 -3.63 16.90 2.05
N ALA A 336 -4.14 16.32 0.96
CA ALA A 336 -3.30 15.75 -0.10
C ALA A 336 -2.34 16.78 -0.73
N ARG A 337 -2.70 18.08 -0.71
CA ARG A 337 -1.87 19.19 -1.21
C ARG A 337 -1.16 19.86 -0.04
N LYS A 338 0.14 19.61 0.06
CA LYS A 338 1.00 20.04 1.16
C LYS A 338 1.31 21.52 1.05
N ASN A 339 1.23 22.24 2.17
CA ASN A 339 1.59 23.65 2.23
C ASN A 339 3.14 23.83 2.21
N PRO A 340 3.67 25.05 2.04
CA PRO A 340 5.12 25.26 1.94
C PRO A 340 5.95 24.75 3.13
N VAL A 341 5.41 24.76 4.36
CA VAL A 341 6.10 24.22 5.54
C VAL A 341 6.13 22.70 5.48
N GLU A 342 5.00 22.07 5.18
CA GLU A 342 4.90 20.61 5.00
C GLU A 342 5.84 20.14 3.88
N ARG A 343 5.84 20.83 2.71
CA ARG A 343 6.72 20.52 1.57
C ARG A 343 8.19 20.55 1.97
N LYS A 344 8.61 21.60 2.70
CA LYS A 344 9.99 21.75 3.17
C LYS A 344 10.37 20.66 4.17
N GLY A 345 9.48 20.33 5.10
CA GLY A 345 9.66 19.25 6.07
C GLY A 345 9.88 17.90 5.39
N MET A 346 9.04 17.56 4.41
CA MET A 346 9.16 16.31 3.63
C MET A 346 10.46 16.27 2.83
N GLN A 347 10.91 17.37 2.24
CA GLN A 347 12.19 17.43 1.52
C GLN A 347 13.40 17.28 2.46
N ASP A 348 13.40 17.99 3.59
CA ASP A 348 14.50 17.96 4.56
C ASP A 348 14.63 16.59 5.21
N CYS A 349 13.50 15.91 5.40
CA CYS A 349 13.53 14.67 6.12
C CYS A 349 14.18 13.52 5.37
N GLN A 350 14.01 13.50 4.05
CA GLN A 350 14.64 12.53 3.16
C GLN A 350 16.15 12.57 3.28
N ILE A 351 16.73 13.75 3.54
CA ILE A 351 18.17 13.89 3.76
C ILE A 351 18.59 13.16 5.03
N ARG A 352 17.88 13.32 6.15
CA ARG A 352 18.26 12.64 7.40
C ARG A 352 18.02 11.12 7.33
N ASP A 353 16.93 10.68 6.70
CA ASP A 353 16.70 9.24 6.51
C ASP A 353 17.75 8.63 5.57
N ALA A 354 18.16 9.37 4.53
CA ALA A 354 19.26 8.95 3.66
C ALA A 354 20.61 8.88 4.40
N VAL A 355 20.90 9.77 5.35
CA VAL A 355 22.07 9.65 6.25
C VAL A 355 22.02 8.34 7.02
N ALA A 356 20.88 8.02 7.65
CA ALA A 356 20.71 6.78 8.40
C ALA A 356 20.91 5.53 7.51
N ARG A 357 20.40 5.57 6.27
CA ARG A 357 20.55 4.50 5.28
C ARG A 357 21.98 4.32 4.81
N MET A 358 22.72 5.39 4.58
CA MET A 358 24.13 5.28 4.19
C MET A 358 25.00 4.73 5.32
N LYS A 359 24.73 5.10 6.58
CA LYS A 359 25.38 4.51 7.75
C LYS A 359 25.08 3.03 7.89
N HIS A 360 23.81 2.65 7.73
CA HIS A 360 23.38 1.25 7.71
C HIS A 360 24.10 0.45 6.62
N LEU A 361 24.15 0.97 5.40
CA LEU A 361 24.74 0.28 4.26
C LEU A 361 26.25 0.11 4.43
N GLY A 362 26.96 1.14 4.89
CA GLY A 362 28.38 1.07 5.23
C GLY A 362 28.66 0.03 6.32
N TRP A 363 27.86 0.03 7.39
CA TRP A 363 27.95 -0.98 8.45
C TRP A 363 27.71 -2.39 7.91
N LEU A 364 26.66 -2.61 7.12
CA LEU A 364 26.29 -3.93 6.60
C LEU A 364 27.39 -4.49 5.70
N GLU A 365 27.92 -3.67 4.79
CA GLU A 365 29.06 -4.06 3.95
C GLU A 365 30.29 -4.44 4.77
N GLN A 366 30.61 -3.65 5.81
CA GLN A 366 31.71 -3.96 6.71
C GLN A 366 31.49 -5.31 7.43
N GLN A 367 30.31 -5.55 7.99
CA GLN A 367 29.99 -6.83 8.65
C GLN A 367 30.19 -8.02 7.69
N LEU A 368 29.67 -7.91 6.46
CA LEU A 368 29.80 -8.97 5.46
C LEU A 368 31.26 -9.14 5.00
N ASN A 369 32.05 -8.06 4.93
CA ASN A 369 33.47 -8.11 4.59
C ASN A 369 34.33 -8.75 5.68
N ASP A 370 33.98 -8.51 6.95
CA ASP A 370 34.64 -9.11 8.11
C ASP A 370 34.19 -10.56 8.37
N GLY A 371 33.38 -11.14 7.48
CA GLY A 371 32.87 -12.51 7.60
C GLY A 371 31.87 -12.71 8.72
N LYS A 372 31.21 -11.64 9.19
CA LYS A 372 30.16 -11.72 10.21
C LYS A 372 28.84 -12.16 9.59
N SER A 373 28.07 -12.92 10.36
CA SER A 373 26.73 -13.37 9.98
C SER A 373 25.71 -12.35 10.46
N VAL A 374 25.08 -11.65 9.50
CA VAL A 374 23.95 -10.74 9.75
C VAL A 374 22.72 -11.33 9.09
N ASN A 375 21.60 -11.39 9.82
CA ASN A 375 20.31 -11.84 9.29
C ASN A 375 19.37 -10.66 8.94
N GLU A 376 18.26 -10.98 8.31
CA GLU A 376 17.25 -10.01 7.88
C GLU A 376 16.75 -9.08 9.00
N THR A 377 16.43 -9.62 10.18
CA THR A 377 15.92 -8.83 11.32
C THR A 377 17.02 -7.96 11.92
N GLN A 378 18.23 -8.49 12.08
CA GLN A 378 19.38 -7.73 12.59
C GLN A 378 19.70 -6.53 11.70
N SER A 379 19.58 -6.69 10.38
CA SER A 379 19.83 -5.60 9.43
C SER A 379 18.80 -4.48 9.56
N SER A 380 17.50 -4.79 9.62
CA SER A 380 16.47 -3.76 9.77
C SER A 380 16.47 -3.12 11.17
N GLU A 381 16.78 -3.88 12.21
CA GLU A 381 17.00 -3.36 13.57
C GLU A 381 18.17 -2.38 13.61
N GLN A 382 19.25 -2.67 12.89
CA GLN A 382 20.39 -1.78 12.80
C GLN A 382 20.08 -0.49 12.02
N LEU A 383 19.30 -0.56 10.94
CA LEU A 383 18.81 0.66 10.27
C LEU A 383 18.02 1.52 11.24
N LEU A 384 17.12 0.92 12.02
CA LEU A 384 16.33 1.63 13.04
C LEU A 384 17.20 2.32 14.09
N VAL A 385 18.34 1.73 14.48
CA VAL A 385 19.31 2.39 15.38
C VAL A 385 19.82 3.70 14.77
N TYR A 386 20.16 3.72 13.49
CA TYR A 386 20.61 4.94 12.82
C TYR A 386 19.49 5.95 12.56
N GLN A 387 18.27 5.48 12.29
CA GLN A 387 17.09 6.35 12.13
C GLN A 387 16.73 7.05 13.46
N LYS A 388 16.79 6.35 14.59
CA LYS A 388 16.59 6.92 15.94
C LYS A 388 17.58 8.03 16.31
N GLN A 389 18.73 8.09 15.64
CA GLN A 389 19.72 9.15 15.84
C GLN A 389 19.41 10.42 15.04
N GLN A 390 18.49 10.35 14.08
CA GLN A 390 18.13 11.49 13.25
C GLN A 390 17.18 12.42 14.00
N ASP A 391 17.35 13.72 13.78
CA ASP A 391 16.49 14.75 14.37
C ASP A 391 15.01 14.51 14.00
N LYS A 392 14.12 14.78 14.96
CA LYS A 392 12.65 14.63 14.87
C LYS A 392 12.10 13.22 14.68
N PHE A 393 12.93 12.16 14.66
CA PHE A 393 12.47 10.78 14.53
C PHE A 393 11.43 10.42 15.61
N GLN A 394 10.36 9.72 15.22
CA GLN A 394 9.32 9.23 16.12
C GLN A 394 9.30 7.70 16.17
N PHE A 395 8.99 7.06 15.04
CA PHE A 395 8.88 5.59 14.91
C PHE A 395 8.84 5.19 13.42
N PRO A 396 9.00 3.90 13.06
CA PRO A 396 8.87 3.47 11.66
C PRO A 396 7.48 3.77 11.06
N SER A 397 7.41 4.09 9.77
CA SER A 397 6.14 4.35 9.06
C SER A 397 5.39 3.08 8.61
N PHE A 398 6.06 1.94 8.63
CA PHE A 398 5.51 0.59 8.49
C PHE A 398 6.50 -0.45 9.03
N ARG A 399 6.13 -1.73 9.01
CA ARG A 399 7.04 -2.82 9.38
C ARG A 399 8.09 -3.02 8.28
N PRO A 400 9.40 -2.91 8.57
CA PRO A 400 10.43 -3.05 7.55
C PRO A 400 10.38 -4.41 6.85
N ILE A 401 10.49 -4.38 5.52
CA ILE A 401 10.66 -5.52 4.64
C ILE A 401 12.16 -5.68 4.41
N SER A 402 12.78 -6.60 5.13
CA SER A 402 14.20 -6.93 5.00
C SER A 402 14.29 -8.36 4.48
N ALA A 403 14.69 -8.54 3.23
CA ALA A 403 14.51 -9.80 2.51
C ALA A 403 15.78 -10.24 1.77
N SER A 404 16.27 -11.44 2.09
CA SER A 404 17.47 -12.04 1.50
C SER A 404 17.11 -13.14 0.49
N GLY A 405 17.65 -13.06 -0.72
CA GLY A 405 17.47 -14.04 -1.79
C GLY A 405 16.02 -14.14 -2.29
N ASP A 406 15.51 -15.37 -2.35
CA ASP A 406 14.15 -15.71 -2.79
C ASP A 406 13.04 -15.01 -2.00
N ARG A 407 13.29 -14.63 -0.75
CA ARG A 407 12.34 -13.88 0.08
C ARG A 407 12.07 -12.49 -0.44
N ALA A 408 13.01 -11.90 -1.16
CA ALA A 408 12.77 -10.62 -1.83
C ALA A 408 11.69 -10.73 -2.92
N ALA A 409 11.36 -11.95 -3.38
CA ALA A 409 10.25 -12.20 -4.31
C ALA A 409 8.86 -12.15 -3.64
N ILE A 410 8.79 -12.12 -2.31
CA ILE A 410 7.54 -12.01 -1.55
C ILE A 410 7.32 -10.52 -1.27
N VAL A 411 6.39 -9.89 -2.00
CA VAL A 411 6.25 -8.42 -2.08
C VAL A 411 6.19 -7.75 -0.71
N HIS A 412 5.33 -8.24 0.19
CA HIS A 412 5.17 -7.75 1.58
C HIS A 412 5.78 -8.72 2.60
N TYR A 413 6.97 -9.23 2.33
CA TYR A 413 7.70 -10.07 3.27
C TYR A 413 8.03 -9.31 4.56
N SER A 414 7.89 -9.95 5.71
CA SER A 414 8.39 -9.39 6.96
C SER A 414 9.06 -10.49 7.78
N ALA A 415 10.37 -10.37 7.93
CA ALA A 415 11.13 -11.31 8.74
C ALA A 415 10.66 -11.28 10.21
N ILE A 416 10.58 -12.47 10.80
CA ILE A 416 10.52 -12.66 12.25
C ILE A 416 11.81 -13.33 12.71
N PRO A 417 12.29 -13.09 13.94
CA PRO A 417 13.54 -13.68 14.42
C PRO A 417 13.61 -15.20 14.26
N ALA A 418 12.48 -15.89 14.45
CA ALA A 418 12.39 -17.35 14.33
C ALA A 418 12.64 -17.88 12.91
N THR A 419 12.40 -17.08 11.87
CA THR A 419 12.57 -17.50 10.47
C THR A 419 13.61 -16.69 9.71
N ALA A 420 14.21 -15.64 10.29
CA ALA A 420 15.13 -14.73 9.62
C ALA A 420 16.31 -15.45 8.94
N ARG A 421 16.52 -15.16 7.64
CA ARG A 421 17.63 -15.72 6.86
C ARG A 421 18.87 -14.85 6.95
N LEU A 422 20.04 -15.46 6.78
CA LEU A 422 21.29 -14.74 6.65
C LEU A 422 21.32 -13.92 5.35
N ILE A 423 21.87 -12.72 5.45
CA ILE A 423 22.22 -11.89 4.30
C ILE A 423 23.56 -12.41 3.77
N THR A 424 23.62 -12.65 2.46
CA THR A 424 24.82 -13.20 1.80
C THR A 424 25.34 -12.25 0.73
N LYS A 425 26.61 -12.40 0.35
CA LYS A 425 27.20 -11.63 -0.74
C LYS A 425 26.74 -12.06 -2.14
N ASN A 426 26.26 -13.29 -2.27
CA ASN A 426 25.97 -13.91 -3.58
C ASN A 426 24.48 -13.93 -3.93
N GLY A 427 23.67 -13.15 -3.20
CA GLY A 427 22.24 -13.05 -3.42
C GLY A 427 21.76 -11.62 -3.28
N ILE A 428 20.59 -11.37 -3.85
CA ILE A 428 19.88 -10.10 -3.70
C ILE A 428 19.53 -9.86 -2.23
N TYR A 429 19.68 -8.63 -1.79
CA TYR A 429 19.14 -8.13 -0.53
C TYR A 429 18.23 -6.94 -0.80
N LEU A 430 16.94 -7.07 -0.51
CA LEU A 430 15.96 -6.00 -0.63
C LEU A 430 15.66 -5.46 0.77
N LEU A 431 15.79 -4.15 0.94
CA LEU A 431 15.41 -3.45 2.15
C LEU A 431 14.45 -2.32 1.81
N ASP A 432 13.23 -2.49 2.26
CA ASP A 432 12.17 -1.50 2.23
C ASP A 432 11.77 -1.14 3.67
N ALA A 433 11.83 0.15 3.96
CA ALA A 433 11.60 0.69 5.28
C ALA A 433 11.27 2.19 5.19
N GLY A 434 10.60 2.69 6.19
CA GLY A 434 10.31 4.11 6.28
C GLY A 434 10.17 4.56 7.72
N SER A 435 10.13 5.87 7.91
CA SER A 435 10.10 6.50 9.22
C SER A 435 9.11 7.65 9.30
N GLN A 436 8.52 7.80 10.47
CA GLN A 436 7.76 8.96 10.88
C GLN A 436 8.70 9.93 11.58
N TYR A 437 8.72 11.16 11.09
CA TYR A 437 9.38 12.31 11.70
C TYR A 437 8.31 13.36 12.03
N LEU A 438 8.56 14.27 12.97
CA LEU A 438 7.59 15.34 13.27
C LEU A 438 7.20 16.19 12.04
N ASP A 439 8.07 16.25 11.04
CA ASP A 439 7.95 17.04 9.81
C ASP A 439 7.84 16.19 8.52
N CYS A 440 7.69 14.86 8.60
CA CYS A 440 7.40 14.05 7.42
C CYS A 440 7.07 12.57 7.72
N THR A 441 6.69 11.86 6.66
CA THR A 441 6.72 10.40 6.57
C THR A 441 7.63 10.03 5.40
N THR A 442 8.44 8.97 5.53
CA THR A 442 9.27 8.45 4.43
C THR A 442 8.84 7.04 4.02
N ASP A 443 9.03 6.73 2.74
CA ASP A 443 8.97 5.37 2.19
C ASP A 443 10.12 5.15 1.20
N ILE A 444 10.97 4.16 1.43
CA ILE A 444 12.18 3.99 0.62
C ILE A 444 12.60 2.52 0.55
N THR A 445 12.50 1.97 -0.65
CA THR A 445 13.07 0.68 -1.02
C THR A 445 14.39 0.81 -1.78
N ARG A 446 15.40 0.03 -1.36
CA ARG A 446 16.58 -0.27 -2.18
C ARG A 446 16.83 -1.76 -2.25
N THR A 447 17.25 -2.19 -3.44
CA THR A 447 17.73 -3.55 -3.68
C THR A 447 19.24 -3.54 -3.93
N HIS A 448 19.96 -4.38 -3.21
CA HIS A 448 21.41 -4.45 -3.15
C HIS A 448 21.95 -5.83 -3.57
N HIS A 449 23.21 -5.86 -3.97
CA HIS A 449 24.00 -7.07 -4.15
C HIS A 449 25.44 -6.82 -3.68
N PHE A 450 26.00 -7.67 -2.81
CA PHE A 450 27.30 -7.43 -2.17
C PHE A 450 28.45 -8.29 -2.74
N GLY A 451 28.21 -8.92 -3.89
CA GLY A 451 29.15 -9.74 -4.65
C GLY A 451 28.89 -9.61 -6.15
N THR A 452 29.02 -10.70 -6.91
CA THR A 452 28.77 -10.70 -8.36
C THR A 452 27.32 -11.09 -8.69
N ALA A 453 26.51 -10.14 -9.15
CA ALA A 453 25.13 -10.39 -9.56
C ALA A 453 25.03 -11.18 -10.87
N LYS A 454 24.01 -12.04 -10.98
CA LYS A 454 23.67 -12.80 -12.19
C LYS A 454 23.13 -11.90 -13.30
N ASP A 455 23.22 -12.34 -14.55
CA ASP A 455 22.72 -11.58 -15.70
C ASP A 455 21.23 -11.26 -15.61
N LEU A 456 20.41 -12.22 -15.14
CA LEU A 456 18.98 -12.01 -14.96
C LEU A 456 18.67 -10.99 -13.85
N GLU A 457 19.43 -10.98 -12.76
CA GLU A 457 19.29 -10.01 -11.65
C GLU A 457 19.60 -8.60 -12.15
N LYS A 458 20.71 -8.42 -12.89
CA LYS A 458 21.08 -7.13 -13.50
C LYS A 458 20.05 -6.65 -14.51
N ARG A 459 19.59 -7.56 -15.38
CA ARG A 459 18.57 -7.26 -16.39
C ARG A 459 17.29 -6.79 -15.73
N ALA A 460 16.76 -7.56 -14.77
CA ALA A 460 15.54 -7.21 -14.04
C ALA A 460 15.70 -5.87 -13.29
N TYR A 461 16.80 -5.69 -12.56
CA TYR A 461 17.08 -4.44 -11.85
C TYR A 461 17.10 -3.24 -12.78
N THR A 462 17.76 -3.38 -13.92
CA THR A 462 17.85 -2.29 -14.90
C THR A 462 16.49 -2.00 -15.53
N ARG A 463 15.66 -3.00 -15.83
CA ARG A 463 14.29 -2.77 -16.34
C ARG A 463 13.40 -2.05 -15.33
N VAL A 464 13.50 -2.41 -14.05
CA VAL A 464 12.82 -1.70 -12.96
C VAL A 464 13.31 -0.26 -12.89
N LEU A 465 14.62 -0.03 -12.88
CA LEU A 465 15.21 1.31 -12.84
C LEU A 465 14.82 2.17 -14.05
N GLN A 466 14.69 1.60 -15.25
CA GLN A 466 14.18 2.35 -16.41
C GLN A 466 12.75 2.86 -16.18
N GLY A 467 11.90 2.08 -15.51
CA GLY A 467 10.55 2.50 -15.14
C GLY A 467 10.55 3.68 -14.17
N VAL A 468 11.34 3.59 -13.10
CA VAL A 468 11.54 4.68 -12.11
C VAL A 468 12.02 5.96 -12.81
N LEU A 469 13.04 5.86 -13.66
CA LEU A 469 13.58 7.02 -14.35
C LEU A 469 12.56 7.67 -15.31
N ASP A 470 11.77 6.86 -16.01
CA ASP A 470 10.77 7.36 -16.96
C ASP A 470 9.56 7.99 -16.25
N ILE A 471 9.18 7.49 -15.07
CA ILE A 471 8.20 8.15 -14.21
C ILE A 471 8.75 9.49 -13.70
N ALA A 472 9.93 9.48 -13.09
CA ALA A 472 10.55 10.68 -12.52
C ALA A 472 10.79 11.81 -13.56
N ASP A 473 11.07 11.47 -14.82
CA ASP A 473 11.27 12.43 -15.92
C ASP A 473 9.95 12.92 -16.56
N ALA A 474 8.80 12.32 -16.20
CA ALA A 474 7.53 12.63 -16.85
C ALA A 474 7.11 14.10 -16.68
N VAL A 475 6.67 14.71 -17.78
CA VAL A 475 6.05 16.04 -17.84
C VAL A 475 4.66 15.91 -18.46
N PHE A 476 3.64 16.36 -17.75
CA PHE A 476 2.24 16.11 -18.10
C PHE A 476 1.36 17.33 -17.83
N PRO A 477 0.25 17.53 -18.56
CA PRO A 477 -0.66 18.65 -18.30
C PRO A 477 -1.37 18.49 -16.94
N ALA A 478 -1.70 19.61 -16.30
CA ALA A 478 -2.57 19.61 -15.12
C ALA A 478 -3.92 18.97 -15.45
N GLY A 479 -4.46 18.16 -14.55
CA GLY A 479 -5.66 17.35 -14.79
C GLY A 479 -5.38 15.91 -15.25
N THR A 480 -4.12 15.54 -15.47
CA THR A 480 -3.75 14.14 -15.72
C THR A 480 -3.97 13.27 -14.48
N TYR A 481 -4.64 12.15 -14.69
CA TYR A 481 -4.82 11.09 -13.70
C TYR A 481 -3.63 10.13 -13.74
N GLY A 482 -3.17 9.70 -12.57
CA GLY A 482 -1.96 8.88 -12.45
C GLY A 482 -2.03 7.54 -13.20
N ARG A 483 -3.22 6.96 -13.41
CA ARG A 483 -3.40 5.79 -14.27
C ARG A 483 -2.82 5.93 -15.68
N SER A 484 -2.72 7.16 -16.19
CA SER A 484 -2.15 7.44 -17.52
C SER A 484 -0.62 7.33 -17.54
N LEU A 485 0.02 7.34 -16.36
CA LEU A 485 1.47 7.31 -16.18
C LEU A 485 1.98 5.93 -15.73
N ASP A 486 1.11 5.06 -15.20
CA ASP A 486 1.47 3.72 -14.71
C ASP A 486 2.22 2.88 -15.77
N HIS A 487 1.87 3.02 -17.05
CA HIS A 487 2.55 2.31 -18.13
C HIS A 487 4.05 2.60 -18.21
N LEU A 488 4.50 3.80 -17.80
CA LEU A 488 5.92 4.18 -17.79
C LEU A 488 6.73 3.27 -16.87
N GLY A 489 6.18 2.90 -15.71
CA GLY A 489 6.82 1.98 -14.76
C GLY A 489 6.90 0.53 -15.27
N ARG A 490 6.05 0.14 -16.24
CA ARG A 490 5.88 -1.26 -16.67
C ARG A 490 6.45 -1.57 -18.05
N MET A 491 6.50 -0.59 -18.94
CA MET A 491 6.78 -0.80 -20.36
C MET A 491 8.13 -1.50 -20.63
N HIS A 492 9.15 -1.24 -19.82
CA HIS A 492 10.47 -1.86 -19.96
C HIS A 492 10.49 -3.32 -19.49
N LEU A 493 9.73 -3.64 -18.45
CA LEU A 493 9.55 -5.02 -17.98
C LEU A 493 8.77 -5.85 -19.01
N TYR A 494 7.70 -5.28 -19.60
CA TYR A 494 6.90 -5.97 -20.61
C TYR A 494 7.71 -6.40 -21.84
N ARG A 495 8.72 -5.63 -22.24
CA ARG A 495 9.62 -5.98 -23.35
C ARG A 495 10.38 -7.28 -23.12
N ASP A 496 10.55 -7.68 -21.87
CA ASP A 496 11.25 -8.90 -21.47
C ASP A 496 10.28 -9.98 -20.95
N GLY A 497 8.97 -9.80 -21.14
CA GLY A 497 7.94 -10.71 -20.61
C GLY A 497 7.82 -10.67 -19.08
N MET A 498 8.27 -9.60 -18.44
CA MET A 498 8.23 -9.40 -16.99
C MET A 498 7.10 -8.45 -16.59
N THR A 499 6.60 -8.56 -15.36
CA THR A 499 5.67 -7.62 -14.72
C THR A 499 5.77 -7.76 -13.19
N PHE A 500 5.14 -6.86 -12.45
CA PHE A 500 4.91 -6.97 -11.03
C PHE A 500 3.41 -6.87 -10.72
N GLY A 501 2.97 -7.42 -9.58
CA GLY A 501 1.55 -7.66 -9.26
C GLY A 501 0.83 -6.56 -8.47
N HIS A 502 1.54 -5.61 -7.85
CA HIS A 502 0.92 -4.43 -7.22
C HIS A 502 0.45 -3.41 -8.27
N GLY A 503 -0.49 -2.53 -7.90
CA GLY A 503 -1.10 -1.55 -8.82
C GLY A 503 -2.24 -2.03 -9.72
N TYR A 504 -2.54 -3.34 -9.77
CA TYR A 504 -3.62 -3.90 -10.59
C TYR A 504 -5.00 -3.97 -9.90
N ASN A 505 -5.11 -3.55 -8.62
CA ASN A 505 -6.35 -3.64 -7.85
C ASN A 505 -6.93 -2.26 -7.53
N GLU A 506 -8.26 -2.15 -7.51
CA GLU A 506 -8.98 -0.88 -7.30
C GLU A 506 -8.64 -0.22 -5.95
N ASP A 507 -8.31 -1.01 -4.93
CA ASP A 507 -7.99 -0.54 -3.57
C ASP A 507 -6.49 -0.49 -3.27
N LYS A 508 -5.61 -0.86 -4.20
CA LYS A 508 -4.17 -1.04 -3.92
C LYS A 508 -3.34 -0.39 -5.00
N GLU A 509 -2.61 0.63 -4.57
CA GLU A 509 -1.91 1.58 -5.41
C GLU A 509 -0.58 0.95 -5.87
N ASP A 510 -0.08 1.33 -7.06
CA ASP A 510 1.29 0.98 -7.47
C ASP A 510 2.22 1.97 -6.80
N ILE A 511 1.95 3.25 -7.07
CA ILE A 511 2.54 4.41 -6.45
C ILE A 511 1.41 5.11 -5.71
N HIS A 512 1.61 5.28 -4.42
CA HIS A 512 0.62 5.88 -3.52
C HIS A 512 1.03 7.29 -3.10
N GLY A 513 0.07 8.08 -2.63
CA GLY A 513 0.41 9.33 -1.97
C GLY A 513 1.02 9.11 -0.59
N ILE A 514 1.75 10.11 -0.09
CA ILE A 514 2.43 10.06 1.20
C ILE A 514 1.98 11.24 2.07
N GLY A 515 1.57 10.94 3.30
CA GLY A 515 1.14 11.92 4.29
C GLY A 515 2.31 12.63 4.98
N HIS A 516 2.04 13.81 5.56
CA HIS A 516 3.03 14.57 6.32
C HIS A 516 2.92 14.24 7.83
N PHE A 517 3.79 13.35 8.31
CA PHE A 517 3.69 12.75 9.65
C PHE A 517 2.29 12.15 9.85
N LEU A 518 1.84 11.35 8.88
CA LEU A 518 0.51 10.75 8.79
C LEU A 518 0.64 9.34 8.18
N SER A 519 -0.33 8.85 7.42
CA SER A 519 -0.20 7.56 6.76
C SER A 519 0.89 7.60 5.70
N VAL A 520 1.65 6.51 5.59
CA VAL A 520 2.57 6.30 4.46
C VAL A 520 1.80 6.08 3.16
N HIS A 521 0.62 5.45 3.23
CA HIS A 521 -0.32 5.30 2.11
C HIS A 521 -1.47 6.32 2.22
N GLU A 522 -1.35 7.45 1.53
CA GLU A 522 -2.30 8.56 1.56
C GLU A 522 -2.93 8.82 0.19
N GLY A 523 -4.21 8.47 0.03
CA GLY A 523 -4.99 8.90 -1.14
C GLY A 523 -5.41 10.39 -1.09
N PRO A 524 -6.10 10.90 -2.14
CA PRO A 524 -6.68 10.13 -3.24
C PRO A 524 -5.84 10.07 -4.52
N GLN A 525 -4.74 10.82 -4.60
CA GLN A 525 -3.82 10.75 -5.73
C GLN A 525 -2.98 9.48 -5.64
N ARG A 526 -2.89 8.78 -6.77
CA ARG A 526 -2.10 7.58 -6.97
C ARG A 526 -1.73 7.41 -8.43
N ILE A 527 -0.74 6.58 -8.72
CA ILE A 527 -0.47 6.04 -10.05
C ILE A 527 -0.69 4.52 -9.96
N ALA A 528 -1.62 3.99 -10.75
CA ALA A 528 -1.97 2.57 -10.76
C ALA A 528 -2.70 2.23 -12.06
N SER A 529 -2.53 1.01 -12.59
CA SER A 529 -3.24 0.59 -13.81
C SER A 529 -4.76 0.50 -13.59
N ALA A 530 -5.19 0.14 -12.38
CA ALA A 530 -6.59 -0.07 -12.06
C ALA A 530 -7.35 1.26 -11.95
N TYR A 531 -8.48 1.33 -12.65
CA TYR A 531 -9.45 2.41 -12.46
C TYR A 531 -9.99 2.39 -11.03
N SER A 532 -10.20 3.56 -10.44
CA SER A 532 -10.97 3.73 -9.23
C SER A 532 -11.96 4.86 -9.45
N GLU A 533 -13.22 4.68 -9.05
CA GLU A 533 -14.20 5.78 -9.13
C GLU A 533 -13.86 6.97 -8.20
N TYR A 534 -12.89 6.79 -7.29
CA TYR A 534 -12.44 7.79 -6.33
C TYR A 534 -11.04 8.35 -6.64
N GLU A 535 -10.42 7.98 -7.77
CA GLU A 535 -9.13 8.55 -8.16
C GLU A 535 -9.25 10.07 -8.42
N GLU A 536 -8.20 10.82 -8.09
CA GLU A 536 -8.11 12.24 -8.42
C GLU A 536 -6.89 12.54 -9.28
N ALA A 537 -7.02 13.58 -10.10
CA ALA A 537 -5.90 14.06 -10.91
C ALA A 537 -4.73 14.49 -10.02
N LEU A 538 -3.51 14.26 -10.53
CA LEU A 538 -2.29 14.74 -9.92
C LEU A 538 -2.29 16.27 -9.86
N ALA A 539 -1.77 16.82 -8.77
CA ALA A 539 -1.79 18.26 -8.49
C ALA A 539 -0.49 18.71 -7.82
N ASP A 540 -0.11 19.98 -8.02
CA ASP A 540 1.05 20.58 -7.34
C ASP A 540 0.95 20.43 -5.81
N GLY A 541 2.08 20.12 -5.19
CA GLY A 541 2.21 19.92 -3.75
C GLY A 541 1.72 18.56 -3.26
N VAL A 542 1.38 17.62 -4.15
CA VAL A 542 1.14 16.22 -3.80
C VAL A 542 2.48 15.48 -3.71
N PHE A 543 2.62 14.61 -2.71
CA PHE A 543 3.76 13.71 -2.54
C PHE A 543 3.33 12.28 -2.80
N LEU A 544 4.15 11.52 -3.52
CA LEU A 544 3.90 10.14 -3.93
C LEU A 544 5.18 9.29 -3.79
N SER A 545 5.05 7.97 -3.68
CA SER A 545 6.15 7.02 -3.93
C SER A 545 6.50 6.91 -5.44
N ASP A 546 7.51 6.11 -5.79
CA ASP A 546 7.88 5.70 -7.15
C ASP A 546 8.49 4.30 -7.11
N GLU A 547 7.65 3.28 -6.93
CA GLU A 547 8.09 1.94 -6.48
C GLU A 547 7.96 0.76 -7.47
N PRO A 548 8.24 0.88 -8.79
CA PRO A 548 8.29 -0.27 -9.69
C PRO A 548 9.10 -1.45 -9.15
N GLY A 549 8.67 -2.67 -9.50
CA GLY A 549 9.32 -3.90 -9.03
C GLY A 549 9.34 -5.04 -10.03
N PHE A 550 9.99 -6.13 -9.66
CA PHE A 550 9.91 -7.42 -10.34
C PHE A 550 10.19 -8.54 -9.35
N TYR A 551 9.34 -9.54 -9.31
CA TYR A 551 9.42 -10.61 -8.32
C TYR A 551 9.40 -11.96 -9.03
N LYS A 552 10.49 -12.72 -8.91
CA LYS A 552 10.62 -14.08 -9.46
C LYS A 552 10.50 -15.09 -8.31
N PRO A 553 9.33 -15.73 -8.12
CA PRO A 553 9.10 -16.63 -7.00
C PRO A 553 10.18 -17.71 -6.88
N GLY A 554 10.69 -17.90 -5.66
CA GLY A 554 11.74 -18.89 -5.36
C GLY A 554 13.16 -18.51 -5.80
N ASP A 555 13.40 -17.31 -6.34
CA ASP A 555 14.74 -16.88 -6.80
C ASP A 555 15.16 -15.53 -6.21
N PHE A 556 14.53 -14.43 -6.63
CA PHE A 556 14.82 -13.08 -6.11
C PHE A 556 13.67 -12.11 -6.41
N GLY A 557 13.69 -10.94 -5.78
CA GLY A 557 12.85 -9.81 -6.17
C GLY A 557 13.61 -8.50 -6.11
N ILE A 558 13.19 -7.56 -6.95
CA ILE A 558 13.72 -6.21 -7.04
C ILE A 558 12.57 -5.24 -6.81
N ARG A 559 12.81 -4.22 -5.99
CA ARG A 559 12.03 -2.98 -5.97
C ARG A 559 13.00 -1.81 -5.80
N ILE A 560 12.69 -0.71 -6.48
CA ILE A 560 13.40 0.56 -6.34
C ILE A 560 12.31 1.58 -6.11
N GLU A 561 12.41 2.30 -4.99
CA GLU A 561 11.38 3.23 -4.58
C GLU A 561 11.97 4.55 -4.12
N ASP A 562 11.44 5.62 -4.68
CA ASP A 562 11.77 6.99 -4.33
C ASP A 562 10.51 7.79 -4.00
N ASP A 563 10.57 8.60 -2.96
CA ASP A 563 9.56 9.62 -2.69
C ASP A 563 9.74 10.79 -3.67
N MET A 564 8.62 11.27 -4.21
CA MET A 564 8.56 12.33 -5.20
C MET A 564 7.51 13.37 -4.84
N GLU A 565 7.77 14.61 -5.26
CA GLU A 565 6.84 15.73 -5.17
C GLU A 565 6.34 16.11 -6.56
N VAL A 566 5.02 16.25 -6.73
CA VAL A 566 4.43 16.84 -7.93
C VAL A 566 4.58 18.35 -7.87
N ILE A 567 5.25 18.93 -8.87
CA ILE A 567 5.50 20.37 -8.95
C ILE A 567 5.12 20.95 -10.31
N LEU A 568 4.90 22.27 -10.38
CA LEU A 568 4.75 22.97 -11.65
C LEU A 568 6.01 22.80 -12.53
N ALA A 569 5.79 22.43 -13.79
CA ALA A 569 6.84 22.39 -14.80
C ALA A 569 7.03 23.81 -15.38
N ASN A 570 8.21 24.39 -15.20
CA ASN A 570 8.54 25.71 -15.74
C ASN A 570 8.78 25.63 -17.26
N ARG A 571 7.72 25.77 -18.07
CA ARG A 571 7.78 25.71 -19.54
C ARG A 571 6.82 26.70 -20.19
N SER A 572 7.19 27.21 -21.37
CA SER A 572 6.30 27.95 -22.26
C SER A 572 5.30 27.01 -22.91
N THR A 573 4.01 27.36 -22.91
CA THR A 573 2.94 26.51 -23.46
C THR A 573 2.20 27.23 -24.59
N TYR A 574 1.71 26.46 -25.56
CA TYR A 574 1.06 27.00 -26.76
C TYR A 574 -0.34 27.56 -26.49
N ASP A 575 -1.01 27.07 -25.45
CA ASP A 575 -2.42 27.28 -25.14
C ASP A 575 -2.66 27.77 -23.69
N ASN A 576 -1.59 28.18 -22.98
CA ASN A 576 -1.60 28.52 -21.56
C ASN A 576 -1.98 27.37 -20.61
N THR A 577 -2.00 26.11 -21.07
CA THR A 577 -2.18 24.95 -20.18
C THR A 577 -1.04 24.88 -19.18
N GLN A 578 -1.35 24.65 -17.90
CA GLN A 578 -0.33 24.40 -16.88
C GLN A 578 0.18 22.96 -17.01
N TYR A 579 1.49 22.77 -16.87
CA TYR A 579 2.11 21.46 -16.85
C TYR A 579 2.72 21.18 -15.47
N LEU A 580 2.75 19.91 -15.13
CA LEU A 580 3.31 19.36 -13.91
C LEU A 580 4.48 18.42 -14.28
N ARG A 581 5.34 18.18 -13.31
CA ARG A 581 6.41 17.18 -13.35
C ARG A 581 6.65 16.63 -11.95
N PHE A 582 7.43 15.56 -11.85
CA PHE A 582 7.91 15.07 -10.56
C PHE A 582 9.25 15.71 -10.18
N ASN A 583 9.47 15.80 -8.88
CA ASN A 583 10.73 16.17 -8.25
C ASN A 583 11.08 15.08 -7.23
N THR A 584 12.00 14.19 -7.57
CA THR A 584 12.50 13.16 -6.66
C THR A 584 13.18 13.79 -5.45
N ILE A 585 12.73 13.43 -4.26
CA ILE A 585 13.22 13.94 -2.97
C ILE A 585 13.99 12.90 -2.17
N THR A 586 13.92 11.62 -2.50
CA THR A 586 14.80 10.60 -1.90
C THR A 586 16.23 10.78 -2.37
N PHE A 587 17.19 10.63 -1.45
CA PHE A 587 18.62 10.85 -1.71
C PHE A 587 19.47 9.62 -1.39
N VAL A 588 19.02 8.43 -1.80
CA VAL A 588 19.76 7.16 -1.61
C VAL A 588 20.25 6.66 -2.97
N PRO A 589 21.55 6.36 -3.17
CA PRO A 589 22.03 6.02 -4.50
C PRO A 589 21.48 4.66 -4.98
N TYR A 590 21.22 4.54 -6.29
CA TYR A 590 20.95 3.25 -6.92
C TYR A 590 22.17 2.31 -6.84
N GLU A 591 21.93 1.00 -6.90
CA GLU A 591 22.96 -0.04 -6.76
C GLU A 591 23.74 -0.23 -8.07
N ARG A 592 24.89 0.43 -8.16
CA ARG A 592 25.73 0.46 -9.37
C ARG A 592 26.09 -0.93 -9.89
N SER A 593 26.28 -1.91 -8.99
CA SER A 593 26.65 -3.28 -9.35
C SER A 593 25.55 -4.06 -10.08
N LEU A 594 24.29 -3.62 -9.96
CA LEU A 594 23.11 -4.23 -10.58
C LEU A 594 22.70 -3.55 -11.90
N ILE A 595 23.34 -2.44 -12.29
CA ILE A 595 22.97 -1.69 -13.50
C ILE A 595 23.70 -2.26 -14.72
N ASP A 596 22.92 -2.79 -15.66
CA ASP A 596 23.37 -3.10 -17.02
C ASP A 596 23.28 -1.86 -17.90
N VAL A 597 24.39 -1.14 -18.02
CA VAL A 597 24.47 0.10 -18.82
C VAL A 597 24.12 -0.09 -20.29
N THR A 598 24.11 -1.32 -20.81
CA THR A 598 23.78 -1.61 -22.22
C THR A 598 22.29 -1.50 -22.52
N LEU A 599 21.44 -1.56 -21.49
CA LEU A 599 19.99 -1.42 -21.63
C LEU A 599 19.52 0.03 -21.51
N LEU A 600 20.37 0.93 -20.99
CA LEU A 600 20.04 2.33 -20.73
C LEU A 600 20.17 3.17 -22.00
N THR A 601 19.28 4.14 -22.15
CA THR A 601 19.53 5.25 -23.09
C THR A 601 20.60 6.19 -22.54
N ASN A 602 21.23 6.97 -23.42
CA ASN A 602 22.17 8.01 -22.97
C ASN A 602 21.52 9.03 -22.02
N ALA A 603 20.23 9.33 -22.22
CA ALA A 603 19.48 10.21 -21.33
C ALA A 603 19.35 9.59 -19.93
N GLN A 604 18.88 8.34 -19.84
CA GLN A 604 18.75 7.62 -18.57
C GLN A 604 20.10 7.48 -17.84
N LEU A 605 21.17 7.14 -18.56
CA LEU A 605 22.52 7.06 -18.00
C LEU A 605 22.98 8.41 -17.42
N ASN A 606 22.74 9.51 -18.14
CA ASN A 606 23.07 10.84 -17.68
C ASN A 606 22.22 11.23 -16.45
N THR A 607 20.93 10.90 -16.43
CA THR A 607 20.04 11.14 -15.30
C THR A 607 20.54 10.42 -14.04
N ILE A 608 20.92 9.15 -14.14
CA ILE A 608 21.50 8.39 -13.01
C ILE A 608 22.77 9.09 -12.49
N ASN A 609 23.70 9.43 -13.38
CA ASN A 609 24.95 10.08 -13.00
C ASN A 609 24.71 11.45 -12.33
N GLN A 610 23.78 12.25 -12.84
CA GLN A 610 23.41 13.55 -12.24
C GLN A 610 22.75 13.37 -10.87
N TYR A 611 21.85 12.39 -10.75
CA TYR A 611 21.24 12.02 -9.48
C TYR A 611 22.30 11.59 -8.45
N HIS A 612 23.22 10.70 -8.82
CA HIS A 612 24.31 10.25 -7.95
C HIS A 612 25.25 11.38 -7.52
N VAL A 613 25.58 12.31 -8.41
CA VAL A 613 26.34 13.52 -8.06
C VAL A 613 25.59 14.37 -7.03
N LYS A 614 24.29 14.61 -7.24
CA LYS A 614 23.45 15.36 -6.30
C LYS A 614 23.41 14.68 -4.93
N VAL A 615 23.22 13.36 -4.90
CA VAL A 615 23.22 12.55 -3.67
C VAL A 615 24.55 12.67 -2.93
N ALA A 616 25.68 12.54 -3.63
CA ALA A 616 27.00 12.69 -3.02
C ALA A 616 27.20 14.09 -2.43
N GLN A 617 26.86 15.14 -3.19
CA GLN A 617 26.99 16.54 -2.74
C GLN A 617 26.19 16.84 -1.47
N ILE A 618 25.01 16.24 -1.32
CA ILE A 618 24.15 16.42 -0.15
C ILE A 618 24.68 15.61 1.05
N LEU A 619 25.06 14.35 0.83
CA LEU A 619 25.34 13.42 1.94
C LEU A 619 26.80 13.38 2.40
N GLU A 620 27.78 13.61 1.54
CA GLU A 620 29.20 13.54 1.93
C GLU A 620 29.53 14.44 3.12
N PRO A 621 29.08 15.73 3.19
CA PRO A 621 29.37 16.58 4.34
C PRO A 621 28.73 16.08 5.64
N LEU A 622 27.60 15.36 5.54
CA LEU A 622 26.84 14.85 6.69
C LEU A 622 27.37 13.51 7.23
N LEU A 623 28.24 12.85 6.47
CA LEU A 623 28.84 11.56 6.83
C LEU A 623 30.32 11.68 7.24
N ILE A 624 30.85 12.91 7.37
CA ILE A 624 32.21 13.14 7.86
C ILE A 624 32.39 12.48 9.24
N GLY A 625 33.43 11.65 9.36
CA GLY A 625 33.72 10.87 10.58
C GLY A 625 33.13 9.46 10.58
N ASP A 626 32.41 9.06 9.52
CA ASP A 626 31.95 7.68 9.31
C ASP A 626 32.53 7.14 7.99
N ASP A 627 33.73 6.57 8.06
CA ASP A 627 34.47 6.09 6.89
C ASP A 627 33.73 4.97 6.15
N ALA A 628 33.00 4.10 6.88
CA ALA A 628 32.22 3.02 6.29
C ALA A 628 31.07 3.59 5.45
N ALA A 629 30.31 4.55 5.99
CA ALA A 629 29.24 5.21 5.27
C ALA A 629 29.74 6.01 4.05
N LEU A 630 30.85 6.75 4.20
CA LEU A 630 31.47 7.50 3.10
C LEU A 630 31.94 6.58 1.98
N ASN A 631 32.54 5.43 2.31
CA ASN A 631 32.97 4.45 1.32
C ASN A 631 31.77 3.84 0.57
N ALA A 632 30.70 3.49 1.29
CA ALA A 632 29.47 2.98 0.69
C ALA A 632 28.82 4.01 -0.24
N LEU A 633 28.82 5.29 0.14
CA LEU A 633 28.30 6.40 -0.67
C LEU A 633 29.12 6.55 -1.95
N ARG A 634 30.43 6.78 -1.83
CA ARG A 634 31.34 7.03 -2.97
C ARG A 634 31.38 5.87 -3.95
N THR A 635 31.32 4.63 -3.45
CA THR A 635 31.28 3.45 -4.30
C THR A 635 30.02 3.44 -5.17
N ARG A 636 28.87 3.83 -4.63
CA ARG A 636 27.61 3.83 -5.40
C ARG A 636 27.40 5.05 -6.26
N THR A 637 27.97 6.19 -5.89
CA THR A 637 27.83 7.45 -6.63
C THR A 637 28.94 7.69 -7.65
N ALA A 638 29.95 6.82 -7.75
CA ALA A 638 30.95 6.91 -8.80
C ALA A 638 30.30 6.74 -10.18
N LYS A 639 30.76 7.56 -11.13
CA LYS A 639 30.20 7.70 -12.47
C LYS A 639 30.08 6.35 -13.19
N LEU A 640 28.93 6.11 -13.78
CA LEU A 640 28.71 5.08 -14.78
C LEU A 640 29.18 5.59 -16.14
N ASP A 641 30.20 4.95 -16.71
CA ASP A 641 30.63 5.27 -18.06
C ASP A 641 29.82 4.48 -19.10
N PRO A 642 29.47 5.08 -20.25
CA PRO A 642 29.02 4.30 -21.38
C PRO A 642 30.11 3.31 -21.75
N LEU A 643 29.73 2.13 -22.26
CA LEU A 643 30.73 1.17 -22.78
C LEU A 643 31.70 1.93 -23.70
N SER A 644 32.99 1.90 -23.37
CA SER A 644 33.99 2.31 -24.34
C SER A 644 33.78 1.40 -25.54
N THR A 645 33.50 1.96 -26.71
CA THR A 645 33.65 1.24 -27.97
C THR A 645 35.14 0.96 -28.15
N THR A 646 35.69 0.03 -27.38
CA THR A 646 36.91 -0.67 -27.77
C THR A 646 36.50 -1.51 -28.95
N THR A 647 36.62 -0.93 -30.14
CA THR A 647 36.70 -1.67 -31.39
C THR A 647 37.86 -2.64 -31.26
N SER A 648 37.60 -3.84 -30.72
CA SER A 648 38.46 -4.98 -30.96
C SER A 648 38.35 -5.25 -32.46
N LYS A 649 39.32 -4.73 -33.23
CA LYS A 649 39.55 -5.20 -34.60
C LYS A 649 39.56 -6.73 -34.54
N PRO A 650 38.71 -7.43 -35.31
CA PRO A 650 38.81 -8.87 -35.37
C PRO A 650 40.19 -9.20 -35.95
N SER A 651 40.95 -10.02 -35.22
CA SER A 651 42.19 -10.59 -35.71
C SER A 651 41.83 -11.52 -36.88
N ASN A 652 42.11 -11.05 -38.11
CA ASN A 652 42.21 -11.94 -39.26
C ASN A 652 43.30 -12.96 -38.98
N LYS A 653 42.91 -14.19 -38.63
CA LYS A 653 43.58 -15.46 -38.95
C LYS A 653 42.81 -16.64 -38.36
N ALA A 654 41.94 -17.24 -39.17
CA ALA A 654 41.65 -18.66 -39.09
C ALA A 654 41.38 -19.18 -40.50
N PHE A 655 42.26 -20.05 -40.98
CA PHE A 655 42.15 -20.78 -42.23
C PHE A 655 40.87 -21.61 -42.25
N ILE A 656 40.02 -21.43 -43.26
CA ILE A 656 38.92 -22.36 -43.56
C ILE A 656 39.44 -23.38 -44.56
N SER A 657 39.62 -24.61 -44.08
CA SER A 657 39.68 -25.83 -44.88
C SER A 657 38.25 -26.23 -45.23
N ILE A 658 37.88 -26.13 -46.51
CA ILE A 658 36.57 -26.56 -47.02
C ILE A 658 36.69 -28.03 -47.44
N SER A 659 36.09 -28.94 -46.68
CA SER A 659 35.76 -30.29 -47.15
C SER A 659 34.30 -30.32 -47.60
N SER A 660 34.12 -30.56 -48.89
CA SER A 660 32.85 -30.66 -49.60
C SER A 660 32.16 -32.00 -49.36
N SER A 661 31.09 -32.01 -48.55
CA SER A 661 30.09 -33.09 -48.55
C SER A 661 28.96 -32.82 -47.54
N SER A 662 27.99 -31.95 -47.86
CA SER A 662 26.63 -31.92 -47.26
C SER A 662 25.73 -30.84 -47.88
N LEU A 663 25.68 -30.73 -49.22
CA LEU A 663 24.79 -29.78 -49.91
C LEU A 663 23.81 -30.48 -50.88
N ILE A 664 23.47 -31.75 -50.62
CA ILE A 664 22.60 -32.55 -51.50
C ILE A 664 21.30 -33.01 -50.79
N THR A 665 21.15 -32.84 -49.48
CA THR A 665 19.97 -33.37 -48.76
C THR A 665 18.84 -32.37 -48.54
N LEU A 666 18.99 -31.09 -48.92
CA LEU A 666 17.97 -30.06 -48.66
C LEU A 666 17.15 -29.63 -49.90
N ILE A 667 17.42 -30.20 -51.08
CA ILE A 667 16.73 -29.84 -52.34
C ILE A 667 15.70 -30.90 -52.77
N LEU A 668 15.63 -32.06 -52.12
CA LEU A 668 14.70 -33.15 -52.48
C LEU A 668 13.40 -33.22 -51.66
N ILE A 669 13.20 -32.35 -50.67
CA ILE A 669 11.97 -32.35 -49.85
C ILE A 669 10.95 -31.29 -50.31
N LEU A 670 11.33 -30.37 -51.22
CA LEU A 670 10.43 -29.35 -51.76
C LEU A 670 9.71 -29.71 -53.07
N ILE A 671 9.83 -30.95 -53.56
CA ILE A 671 9.21 -31.41 -54.83
C ILE A 671 8.15 -32.52 -54.60
N HIS A 672 7.67 -32.73 -53.36
CA HIS A 672 6.56 -33.66 -53.07
C HIS A 672 5.37 -33.04 -52.33
N LEU A 673 5.24 -31.70 -52.40
CA LEU A 673 4.03 -30.98 -52.02
C LEU A 673 3.64 -30.01 -53.15
N LEU A 674 3.30 -30.60 -54.30
CA LEU A 674 2.43 -30.06 -55.35
C LEU A 674 1.56 -31.21 -55.86
#